data_AF-A0A078ABV6-F1
#
_entry.id   AF-A0A078ABV6-F1
#
_cell.length_a   1.000
_cell.length_b   1.000
_cell.length_c   1.000
_cell.angle_alpha   90.00
_cell.angle_beta   90.00
_cell.angle_gamma   90.00
#
_symmetry.space_group_name_H-M   'P 1'
#
loop_
_entity.id
_entity.type
_entity.pdbx_description
1 polymer ?
#
loop_
_entity_poly.entity_id
_entity_poly.type
_entity_poly.pdbx_seq_one_letter_code
_entity_poly.pdbx_strand_id
1 'polypeptide(L)'
;MLGSSVQQIKRESPEKQQKNNQKVKDLQITDFEKDQKEPVFRKQDIDVLYMAKCIDSGIPFYEEQMQKFQKYCEKESCNRKVFLNEMFLGIQTCKVLSEILLSTDRISSIIISRNRIGDEGAKIFAYVLKKTNNLAKLDISSNEISKQGTEYLADALLHNQSLVDLQLFSHDGLHSNQIGEIGAKCFSQVLAKNKILTFLNLGGNKIGNNGLSYLTLSMNPNVNNTLQSLNVSNDDITQEGCQYFLQSLVHSHLIELDMSKNQLGLKGAEQFGEVLKHNHRLIRLNLSQCQIGPKGLQDIMNGLKKNKFITHLNISRNDFKFGLPHSLSSILMVNNILQELDLSFCSLGSNMMLGVTDGLFSNSTLKKLNLRGNQIEDHPIEILGHILDNPKNKITFLDLSMNFITDFGGLALAEALHTNRSLEYLNMKLNYLQDDSAQKLIQAIRGNNLVIKKIKLDNNFISMRFIMMIDELLQENIRRQEFNKMPEYVQTILNLRIQASRIVPTRKLIDETVQVKVEAKKQLENQKYIYQSSEQEESAKTQKLIDIKELLNQQLIEIGRRIDQIENQKFLKVKELNEIESMQILKNREIIGQNYRAGIDLQELKKGLEKTQIENQKLVEQLKKDLFLLNEKEEDILFRIKGFQSRIELEKAAQQEAAKEEDNNQIMQSQSKKRKSMASNPKTPRSPTKNEDQNFQKQAAIVKRRSTLKNKK
;
A
#
# COMPACT_ATOMS: atom_id res chain seq x y z
N MET A 1 -44.75 -1.44 -23.42
CA MET A 1 -45.78 -0.43 -23.07
C MET A 1 -46.11 -0.57 -21.59
N LEU A 2 -45.78 0.42 -20.76
CA LEU A 2 -46.35 0.58 -19.42
C LEU A 2 -46.23 2.08 -19.06
N GLY A 3 -47.35 2.78 -19.10
CA GLY A 3 -47.48 4.19 -18.78
C GLY A 3 -48.88 4.48 -18.24
N SER A 4 -49.07 5.69 -17.72
CA SER A 4 -50.36 6.23 -17.24
C SER A 4 -51.19 5.35 -16.29
N SER A 5 -50.89 5.44 -14.98
CA SER A 5 -51.91 5.22 -13.93
C SER A 5 -51.63 5.97 -12.60
N VAL A 6 -50.82 7.05 -12.64
CA VAL A 6 -50.60 7.94 -11.48
C VAL A 6 -51.68 9.05 -11.45
N GLN A 7 -52.95 8.66 -11.25
CA GLN A 7 -54.05 9.63 -11.03
C GLN A 7 -55.32 8.97 -10.44
N GLN A 8 -55.26 8.54 -9.18
CA GLN A 8 -56.47 8.40 -8.33
C GLN A 8 -56.11 8.28 -6.84
N ILE A 9 -55.91 9.43 -6.17
CA ILE A 9 -55.89 9.48 -4.70
C ILE A 9 -57.33 9.34 -4.22
N LYS A 10 -57.81 8.09 -4.08
CA LYS A 10 -59.09 7.80 -3.43
C LYS A 10 -58.94 8.06 -1.94
N ARG A 11 -59.75 8.99 -1.42
CA ARG A 11 -59.87 9.27 0.02
C ARG A 11 -60.20 7.97 0.75
N GLU A 12 -59.42 7.62 1.76
CA GLU A 12 -59.78 6.50 2.64
C GLU A 12 -61.03 6.87 3.47
N SER A 13 -61.91 5.89 3.69
CA SER A 13 -63.12 6.09 4.48
C SER A 13 -62.79 6.26 5.97
N PRO A 14 -63.47 7.17 6.71
CA PRO A 14 -63.20 7.42 8.13
C PRO A 14 -63.22 6.15 9.01
N GLU A 15 -64.07 5.19 8.67
CA GLU A 15 -64.17 3.90 9.37
C GLU A 15 -62.87 3.05 9.33
N LYS A 16 -62.07 3.17 8.25
CA LYS A 16 -60.75 2.51 8.19
C LYS A 16 -59.73 3.20 9.09
N GLN A 17 -59.76 4.53 9.17
CA GLN A 17 -58.93 5.28 10.11
C GLN A 17 -59.32 4.96 11.56
N GLN A 18 -60.62 4.85 11.88
CA GLN A 18 -61.07 4.38 13.19
C GLN A 18 -60.61 2.94 13.49
N LYS A 19 -60.74 1.99 12.56
CA LYS A 19 -60.27 0.60 12.78
C LYS A 19 -58.75 0.48 12.94
N ASN A 20 -57.96 1.33 12.29
CA ASN A 20 -56.52 1.43 12.55
C ASN A 20 -56.24 2.07 13.91
N ASN A 21 -56.92 3.15 14.28
CA ASN A 21 -56.78 3.78 15.60
C ASN A 21 -57.20 2.86 16.75
N GLN A 22 -58.16 1.95 16.53
CA GLN A 22 -58.52 0.92 17.51
C GLN A 22 -57.36 -0.07 17.70
N LYS A 23 -56.78 -0.62 16.61
CA LYS A 23 -55.61 -1.51 16.67
C LYS A 23 -54.36 -0.87 17.28
N VAL A 24 -54.24 0.45 17.26
CA VAL A 24 -53.14 1.18 17.91
C VAL A 24 -53.33 1.28 19.44
N LYS A 25 -54.57 1.16 19.96
CA LYS A 25 -54.84 1.16 21.42
C LYS A 25 -54.57 -0.18 22.10
N ASP A 26 -54.67 -1.29 21.37
CA ASP A 26 -54.51 -2.64 21.93
C ASP A 26 -53.05 -3.10 22.04
N LEU A 27 -52.09 -2.29 21.60
CA LEU A 27 -50.65 -2.51 21.83
C LEU A 27 -50.31 -2.14 23.28
N GLN A 28 -50.30 -3.16 24.16
CA GLN A 28 -49.99 -3.01 25.57
C GLN A 28 -48.65 -2.30 25.81
N ILE A 29 -48.71 -1.22 26.59
CA ILE A 29 -47.54 -0.44 26.98
C ILE A 29 -46.92 -1.09 28.23
N THR A 30 -46.07 -2.09 27.99
CA THR A 30 -45.19 -2.65 29.02
C THR A 30 -43.74 -2.31 28.70
N ASP A 31 -43.11 -1.57 29.60
CA ASP A 31 -41.66 -1.37 29.74
C ASP A 31 -40.85 -1.15 28.46
N PHE A 32 -40.79 0.11 28.02
CA PHE A 32 -39.71 0.60 27.16
C PHE A 32 -38.91 1.69 27.85
N GLU A 33 -37.62 1.70 27.55
CA GLU A 33 -36.58 2.38 28.32
C GLU A 33 -36.74 3.91 28.29
N LYS A 34 -36.52 4.56 29.45
CA LYS A 34 -36.25 6.00 29.51
C LYS A 34 -34.98 6.30 28.69
N ASP A 35 -34.88 7.49 28.09
CA ASP A 35 -33.72 7.92 27.29
C ASP A 35 -32.39 7.89 28.08
N GLN A 36 -31.76 6.72 28.16
CA GLN A 36 -30.45 6.54 28.75
C GLN A 36 -29.38 7.01 27.77
N LYS A 37 -29.02 8.29 27.88
CA LYS A 37 -27.78 8.86 27.33
C LYS A 37 -26.62 7.88 27.55
N GLU A 38 -25.91 7.50 26.50
CA GLU A 38 -24.75 6.60 26.66
C GLU A 38 -23.64 7.35 27.42
N PRO A 39 -23.20 6.86 28.60
CA PRO A 39 -22.15 7.49 29.37
C PRO A 39 -20.79 7.28 28.68
N VAL A 40 -20.01 8.36 28.58
CA VAL A 40 -18.73 8.34 27.85
C VAL A 40 -17.60 7.74 28.67
N PHE A 41 -17.63 7.94 29.98
CA PHE A 41 -16.65 7.42 30.94
C PHE A 41 -17.20 6.20 31.70
N ARG A 42 -16.33 5.26 32.09
CA ARG A 42 -16.61 4.31 33.17
C ARG A 42 -16.46 5.06 34.49
N LYS A 43 -17.14 4.63 35.57
CA LYS A 43 -17.06 5.33 36.87
C LYS A 43 -15.62 5.51 37.38
N GLN A 44 -14.82 4.46 37.29
CA GLN A 44 -13.39 4.47 37.62
C GLN A 44 -12.60 5.53 36.84
N ASP A 45 -12.92 5.78 35.57
CA ASP A 45 -12.26 6.82 34.76
C ASP A 45 -12.55 8.22 35.34
N ILE A 46 -13.78 8.45 35.81
CA ILE A 46 -14.21 9.72 36.42
C ILE A 46 -13.53 9.94 37.77
N ASP A 47 -13.36 8.88 38.57
CA ASP A 47 -12.71 8.95 39.88
C ASP A 47 -11.23 9.35 39.74
N VAL A 48 -10.52 8.75 38.77
CA VAL A 48 -9.12 9.09 38.46
C VAL A 48 -9.00 10.50 37.84
N LEU A 49 -9.97 10.91 37.00
CA LEU A 49 -10.05 12.30 36.50
C LEU A 49 -10.27 13.31 37.63
N TYR A 50 -11.08 13.00 38.64
CA TYR A 50 -11.27 13.86 39.80
C TYR A 50 -9.99 13.98 40.64
N MET A 51 -9.29 12.86 40.88
CA MET A 51 -7.99 12.85 41.56
C MET A 51 -6.96 13.73 40.82
N ALA A 52 -6.87 13.60 39.49
CA ALA A 52 -5.99 14.42 38.68
C ALA A 52 -6.37 15.91 38.72
N LYS A 53 -7.68 16.22 38.65
CA LYS A 53 -8.21 17.58 38.83
C LYS A 53 -7.83 18.16 40.19
N CYS A 54 -7.89 17.39 41.28
CA CYS A 54 -7.49 17.85 42.61
C CYS A 54 -6.01 18.27 42.63
N ILE A 55 -5.13 17.46 42.03
CA ILE A 55 -3.69 17.76 41.91
C ILE A 55 -3.47 19.02 41.07
N ASP A 56 -4.08 19.12 39.87
CA ASP A 56 -3.96 20.30 39.00
C ASP A 56 -4.53 21.58 39.65
N SER A 57 -5.57 21.45 40.49
CA SER A 57 -6.21 22.56 41.20
C SER A 57 -5.46 22.96 42.48
N GLY A 58 -4.52 22.14 42.97
CA GLY A 58 -3.86 22.33 44.26
C GLY A 58 -4.79 22.16 45.48
N ILE A 59 -5.88 21.39 45.34
CA ILE A 59 -6.88 21.19 46.39
C ILE A 59 -6.84 19.74 46.92
N PRO A 60 -7.07 19.52 48.23
CA PRO A 60 -7.21 18.17 48.76
C PRO A 60 -8.47 17.47 48.21
N PHE A 61 -8.47 16.14 48.28
CA PHE A 61 -9.60 15.31 47.86
C PHE A 61 -10.78 15.44 48.84
N TYR A 62 -11.99 15.60 48.30
CA TYR A 62 -13.24 15.55 49.07
C TYR A 62 -14.27 14.66 48.37
N GLU A 63 -14.73 13.61 49.05
CA GLU A 63 -15.65 12.63 48.46
C GLU A 63 -16.97 13.25 47.98
N GLU A 64 -17.55 14.18 48.76
CA GLU A 64 -18.79 14.89 48.38
C GLU A 64 -18.61 15.70 47.09
N GLN A 65 -17.41 16.21 46.82
CA GLN A 65 -17.08 16.94 45.59
C GLN A 65 -16.75 15.98 44.43
N MET A 66 -16.17 14.81 44.71
CA MET A 66 -16.07 13.72 43.73
C MET A 66 -17.46 13.28 43.26
N GLN A 67 -18.41 13.07 44.17
CA GLN A 67 -19.79 12.69 43.84
C GLN A 67 -20.53 13.78 43.04
N LYS A 68 -20.22 15.07 43.27
CA LYS A 68 -20.73 16.19 42.45
C LYS A 68 -20.11 16.19 41.04
N PHE A 69 -18.80 15.94 40.94
CA PHE A 69 -18.08 15.81 39.67
C PHE A 69 -18.56 14.60 38.85
N GLN A 70 -18.78 13.44 39.48
CA GLN A 70 -19.42 12.26 38.86
C GLN A 70 -20.75 12.63 38.21
N LYS A 71 -21.68 13.23 38.96
CA LYS A 71 -23.01 13.63 38.46
C LYS A 71 -22.94 14.66 37.33
N TYR A 72 -21.95 15.55 37.33
CA TYR A 72 -21.69 16.47 36.23
C TYR A 72 -21.22 15.71 34.97
N CYS A 73 -20.22 14.84 35.12
CA CYS A 73 -19.68 14.03 34.02
C CYS A 73 -20.74 13.10 33.40
N GLU A 74 -21.53 12.41 34.22
CA GLU A 74 -22.64 11.56 33.77
C GLU A 74 -23.73 12.36 33.01
N LYS A 75 -23.95 13.65 33.38
CA LYS A 75 -24.97 14.52 32.77
C LYS A 75 -24.52 15.17 31.47
N GLU A 76 -23.31 15.72 31.42
CA GLU A 76 -22.80 16.52 30.29
C GLU A 76 -21.91 15.72 29.33
N SER A 77 -21.08 14.80 29.83
CA SER A 77 -20.18 13.96 29.01
C SER A 77 -20.89 12.68 28.54
N CYS A 78 -21.79 12.85 27.57
CA CYS A 78 -22.62 11.80 27.00
C CYS A 78 -22.45 11.68 25.47
N ASN A 79 -22.90 10.56 24.89
CA ASN A 79 -23.05 10.36 23.44
C ASN A 79 -21.76 10.70 22.65
N ARG A 80 -20.65 10.06 23.04
CA ARG A 80 -19.29 10.20 22.45
C ARG A 80 -18.59 11.55 22.68
N LYS A 81 -19.15 12.47 23.48
CA LYS A 81 -18.58 13.79 23.77
C LYS A 81 -18.12 13.91 25.22
N VAL A 82 -16.90 14.39 25.43
CA VAL A 82 -16.39 14.86 26.73
C VAL A 82 -16.58 16.37 26.82
N PHE A 83 -17.09 16.85 27.97
CA PHE A 83 -17.31 18.27 28.26
C PHE A 83 -16.87 18.56 29.70
N LEU A 84 -15.75 19.29 29.88
CA LEU A 84 -15.14 19.63 31.17
C LEU A 84 -14.58 21.06 31.18
N ASN A 85 -15.38 22.03 30.70
CA ASN A 85 -15.00 23.44 30.60
C ASN A 85 -14.96 24.13 31.97
N GLU A 86 -14.11 25.14 32.14
CA GLU A 86 -14.04 25.99 33.35
C GLU A 86 -13.81 25.21 34.66
N MET A 87 -13.02 24.13 34.61
CA MET A 87 -12.80 23.18 35.71
C MET A 87 -11.43 23.28 36.40
N PHE A 88 -10.61 24.27 36.03
CA PHE A 88 -9.23 24.47 36.50
C PHE A 88 -8.27 23.30 36.20
N LEU A 89 -8.61 22.45 35.22
CA LEU A 89 -7.82 21.28 34.80
C LEU A 89 -6.42 21.68 34.31
N GLY A 90 -5.48 20.76 34.41
CA GLY A 90 -4.09 20.96 34.00
C GLY A 90 -3.44 19.71 33.41
N ILE A 91 -2.13 19.61 33.59
CA ILE A 91 -1.29 18.59 32.94
C ILE A 91 -1.64 17.17 33.42
N GLN A 92 -1.99 16.98 34.70
CA GLN A 92 -2.30 15.63 35.20
C GLN A 92 -3.63 15.13 34.62
N THR A 93 -4.65 16.00 34.54
CA THR A 93 -5.94 15.63 33.92
C THR A 93 -5.76 15.31 32.43
N CYS A 94 -4.86 16.02 31.73
CA CYS A 94 -4.52 15.68 30.34
C CYS A 94 -3.91 14.29 30.19
N LYS A 95 -3.04 13.84 31.13
CA LYS A 95 -2.49 12.47 31.11
C LYS A 95 -3.60 11.43 31.24
N VAL A 96 -4.47 11.58 32.25
CA VAL A 96 -5.59 10.65 32.48
C VAL A 96 -6.55 10.63 31.28
N LEU A 97 -6.90 11.81 30.72
CA LEU A 97 -7.65 11.89 29.48
C LEU A 97 -6.95 11.16 28.33
N SER A 98 -5.62 11.31 28.17
CA SER A 98 -4.87 10.61 27.12
C SER A 98 -4.89 9.09 27.27
N GLU A 99 -4.76 8.57 28.49
CA GLU A 99 -4.85 7.13 28.77
C GLU A 99 -6.25 6.59 28.44
N ILE A 100 -7.31 7.31 28.83
CA ILE A 100 -8.70 6.97 28.48
C ILE A 100 -8.86 6.94 26.95
N LEU A 101 -8.40 7.98 26.24
CA LEU A 101 -8.52 8.13 24.78
C LEU A 101 -7.72 7.08 23.99
N LEU A 102 -6.59 6.62 24.52
CA LEU A 102 -5.80 5.53 23.95
C LEU A 102 -6.45 4.17 24.21
N SER A 103 -7.29 4.05 25.25
CA SER A 103 -8.01 2.83 25.61
C SER A 103 -9.39 2.67 24.97
N THR A 104 -9.95 3.70 24.33
CA THR A 104 -11.32 3.63 23.77
C THR A 104 -11.51 4.40 22.45
N ASP A 105 -12.33 3.83 21.58
CA ASP A 105 -12.88 4.45 20.36
C ASP A 105 -14.20 5.20 20.61
N ARG A 106 -14.78 5.09 21.81
CA ARG A 106 -16.08 5.68 22.15
C ARG A 106 -16.06 7.21 22.10
N ILE A 107 -14.95 7.86 22.45
CA ILE A 107 -14.84 9.33 22.42
C ILE A 107 -14.52 9.80 21.00
N SER A 108 -15.33 10.71 20.47
CA SER A 108 -15.09 11.39 19.19
C SER A 108 -15.10 12.92 19.27
N SER A 109 -15.39 13.49 20.44
CA SER A 109 -15.31 14.94 20.71
C SER A 109 -14.79 15.20 22.11
N ILE A 110 -13.86 16.14 22.25
CA ILE A 110 -13.39 16.66 23.54
C ILE A 110 -13.61 18.17 23.56
N ILE A 111 -14.18 18.67 24.66
CA ILE A 111 -14.41 20.09 24.91
C ILE A 111 -13.95 20.35 26.35
N ILE A 112 -12.81 21.02 26.50
CA ILE A 112 -12.17 21.33 27.78
C ILE A 112 -11.67 22.78 27.82
N SER A 113 -12.41 23.70 27.22
CA SER A 113 -12.02 25.10 27.12
C SER A 113 -12.00 25.80 28.49
N ARG A 114 -11.19 26.86 28.60
CA ARG A 114 -11.03 27.67 29.82
C ARG A 114 -10.47 26.86 31.00
N ASN A 115 -9.35 26.19 30.74
CA ASN A 115 -8.56 25.43 31.72
C ASN A 115 -7.08 25.86 31.65
N ARG A 116 -6.16 25.15 32.33
CA ARG A 116 -4.74 25.52 32.49
C ARG A 116 -3.81 24.38 32.04
N ILE A 117 -4.11 23.79 30.87
CA ILE A 117 -3.35 22.62 30.40
C ILE A 117 -1.98 23.00 29.81
N GLY A 118 -1.86 24.22 29.27
CA GLY A 118 -0.63 24.78 28.71
C GLY A 118 -0.06 23.99 27.52
N ASP A 119 1.16 24.35 27.14
CA ASP A 119 1.87 23.72 26.02
C ASP A 119 2.14 22.22 26.23
N GLU A 120 2.41 21.78 27.47
CA GLU A 120 2.56 20.34 27.78
C GLU A 120 1.22 19.58 27.71
N GLY A 121 0.10 20.23 28.01
CA GLY A 121 -1.23 19.67 27.75
C GLY A 121 -1.50 19.52 26.25
N ALA A 122 -1.20 20.55 25.46
CA ALA A 122 -1.29 20.49 23.99
C ALA A 122 -0.39 19.39 23.39
N LYS A 123 0.81 19.19 23.95
CA LYS A 123 1.75 18.10 23.61
C LYS A 123 1.18 16.71 23.89
N ILE A 124 0.46 16.54 25.00
CA ILE A 124 -0.24 15.28 25.34
C ILE A 124 -1.36 15.01 24.33
N PHE A 125 -2.17 16.01 23.97
CA PHE A 125 -3.19 15.84 22.91
C PHE A 125 -2.57 15.58 21.53
N ALA A 126 -1.43 16.21 21.21
CA ALA A 126 -0.66 15.92 20.01
C ALA A 126 -0.17 14.46 19.95
N TYR A 127 0.23 13.88 21.08
CA TYR A 127 0.55 12.45 21.17
C TYR A 127 -0.68 11.57 20.88
N VAL A 128 -1.84 11.88 21.47
CA VAL A 128 -3.11 11.15 21.20
C VAL A 128 -3.52 11.25 19.73
N LEU A 129 -3.41 12.42 19.12
CA LEU A 129 -3.72 12.65 17.70
C LEU A 129 -2.77 11.89 16.74
N LYS A 130 -1.53 11.63 17.14
CA LYS A 130 -0.58 10.78 16.40
C LYS A 130 -0.82 9.28 16.58
N LYS A 131 -1.54 8.87 17.62
CA LYS A 131 -1.79 7.46 17.98
C LYS A 131 -3.20 6.97 17.68
N THR A 132 -4.17 7.87 17.55
CA THR A 132 -5.58 7.55 17.35
C THR A 132 -6.17 8.32 16.18
N ASN A 133 -7.14 7.71 15.49
CA ASN A 133 -7.95 8.35 14.44
C ASN A 133 -9.44 8.35 14.83
N ASN A 134 -9.73 8.50 16.12
CA ASN A 134 -11.10 8.46 16.67
C ASN A 134 -11.67 9.85 16.96
N LEU A 135 -10.79 10.82 17.27
CA LEU A 135 -11.16 12.16 17.67
C LEU A 135 -11.48 13.03 16.44
N ALA A 136 -12.73 13.45 16.32
CA ALA A 136 -13.23 14.29 15.22
C ALA A 136 -13.30 15.79 15.58
N LYS A 137 -13.51 16.11 16.87
CA LYS A 137 -13.48 17.48 17.40
C LYS A 137 -12.60 17.59 18.64
N LEU A 138 -11.76 18.63 18.69
CA LEU A 138 -10.97 19.02 19.85
C LEU A 138 -11.17 20.52 20.11
N ASP A 139 -11.74 20.85 21.26
CA ASP A 139 -11.85 22.22 21.75
C ASP A 139 -11.02 22.42 23.02
N ILE A 140 -9.94 23.17 22.82
CA ILE A 140 -8.92 23.59 23.79
C ILE A 140 -8.76 25.12 23.70
N SER A 141 -9.87 25.82 23.51
CA SER A 141 -9.96 27.29 23.58
C SER A 141 -9.63 27.78 25.00
N SER A 142 -8.95 28.93 25.15
CA SER A 142 -8.41 29.48 26.41
C SER A 142 -7.81 28.40 27.33
N ASN A 143 -6.60 27.95 27.03
CA ASN A 143 -5.92 26.87 27.74
C ASN A 143 -4.43 27.15 28.00
N GLU A 144 -4.01 28.42 27.94
CA GLU A 144 -2.62 28.87 28.10
C GLU A 144 -1.66 28.27 27.05
N ILE A 145 -2.18 27.88 25.88
CA ILE A 145 -1.42 27.30 24.78
C ILE A 145 -0.73 28.43 24.00
N SER A 146 0.59 28.37 23.89
CA SER A 146 1.41 29.31 23.12
C SER A 146 1.69 28.79 21.71
N LYS A 147 2.56 29.49 20.98
CA LYS A 147 3.22 28.96 19.77
C LYS A 147 3.83 27.56 19.98
N GLN A 148 4.38 27.23 21.15
CA GLN A 148 5.08 25.97 21.36
C GLN A 148 4.15 24.76 21.40
N GLY A 149 3.02 24.87 22.11
CA GLY A 149 1.96 23.85 22.09
C GLY A 149 1.28 23.77 20.73
N THR A 150 1.22 24.89 20.00
CA THR A 150 0.75 24.92 18.62
C THR A 150 1.65 24.11 17.68
N GLU A 151 2.98 24.23 17.80
CA GLU A 151 3.93 23.44 17.01
C GLU A 151 3.70 21.94 17.21
N TYR A 152 3.48 21.49 18.47
CA TYR A 152 3.17 20.09 18.76
C TYR A 152 1.85 19.63 18.12
N LEU A 153 0.77 20.43 18.24
CA LEU A 153 -0.52 20.12 17.63
C LEU A 153 -0.43 20.09 16.10
N ALA A 154 0.26 21.05 15.49
CA ALA A 154 0.44 21.13 14.05
C ALA A 154 1.19 19.91 13.50
N ASP A 155 2.30 19.51 14.13
CA ASP A 155 3.08 18.33 13.76
C ASP A 155 2.29 17.02 13.89
N ALA A 156 1.37 16.93 14.86
CA ALA A 156 0.41 15.81 14.92
C ALA A 156 -0.60 15.82 13.76
N LEU A 157 -1.10 17.00 13.40
CA LEU A 157 -2.11 17.18 12.35
C LEU A 157 -1.56 17.02 10.93
N LEU A 158 -0.24 17.02 10.73
CA LEU A 158 0.39 16.59 9.47
C LEU A 158 0.08 15.13 9.11
N HIS A 159 -0.25 14.29 10.11
CA HIS A 159 -0.44 12.85 9.93
C HIS A 159 -1.78 12.30 10.46
N ASN A 160 -2.46 13.00 11.37
CA ASN A 160 -3.78 12.60 11.86
C ASN A 160 -4.84 12.59 10.74
N GLN A 161 -5.69 11.57 10.71
CA GLN A 161 -6.69 11.34 9.66
C GLN A 161 -8.14 11.51 10.15
N SER A 162 -8.36 12.05 11.35
CA SER A 162 -9.69 12.10 11.99
C SER A 162 -10.18 13.49 12.40
N LEU A 163 -9.29 14.42 12.73
CA LEU A 163 -9.69 15.71 13.31
C LEU A 163 -10.22 16.67 12.24
N VAL A 164 -11.54 16.83 12.20
CA VAL A 164 -12.27 17.69 11.27
C VAL A 164 -12.45 19.11 11.84
N ASP A 165 -12.51 19.24 13.18
CA ASP A 165 -12.85 20.46 13.90
C ASP A 165 -11.85 20.73 15.05
N LEU A 166 -11.09 21.82 14.94
CA LEU A 166 -10.14 22.28 15.95
C LEU A 166 -10.51 23.69 16.43
N GLN A 167 -10.84 23.81 17.71
CA GLN A 167 -11.10 25.08 18.38
C GLN A 167 -9.97 25.43 19.34
N LEU A 168 -9.36 26.58 19.11
CA LEU A 168 -8.21 27.10 19.83
C LEU A 168 -8.41 28.58 20.22
N PHE A 169 -9.66 29.04 20.21
CA PHE A 169 -10.05 30.44 20.44
C PHE A 169 -9.52 30.97 21.77
N SER A 170 -9.13 32.25 21.82
CA SER A 170 -8.68 32.93 23.02
C SER A 170 -9.74 33.91 23.49
N HIS A 171 -10.43 33.58 24.58
CA HIS A 171 -11.37 34.50 25.23
C HIS A 171 -10.62 35.58 26.01
N ASP A 172 -11.17 36.80 25.96
CA ASP A 172 -10.70 37.93 26.78
C ASP A 172 -10.73 37.54 28.29
N GLY A 173 -9.57 37.52 28.96
CA GLY A 173 -9.46 37.21 30.39
C GLY A 173 -8.37 36.19 30.73
N LEU A 174 -8.58 35.44 31.82
CA LEU A 174 -7.65 34.39 32.26
C LEU A 174 -7.53 33.25 31.24
N HIS A 175 -6.38 32.58 31.29
CA HIS A 175 -6.06 31.38 30.51
C HIS A 175 -6.05 31.57 28.98
N SER A 176 -5.93 32.81 28.51
CA SER A 176 -5.81 33.17 27.09
C SER A 176 -4.72 32.33 26.37
N ASN A 177 -5.09 31.73 25.24
CA ASN A 177 -4.13 31.17 24.28
C ASN A 177 -3.34 32.31 23.60
N GLN A 178 -2.11 32.00 23.16
CA GLN A 178 -1.11 32.93 22.65
C GLN A 178 -0.36 32.32 21.44
N ILE A 179 -1.14 31.88 20.44
CA ILE A 179 -0.64 31.15 19.25
C ILE A 179 0.25 32.04 18.37
N GLY A 180 -0.15 33.31 18.17
CA GLY A 180 0.59 34.32 17.41
C GLY A 180 0.85 33.96 15.93
N GLU A 181 1.65 34.80 15.27
CA GLU A 181 2.02 34.63 13.85
C GLU A 181 2.72 33.29 13.57
N ILE A 182 3.51 32.77 14.52
CA ILE A 182 4.26 31.51 14.37
C ILE A 182 3.30 30.32 14.37
N GLY A 183 2.34 30.26 15.28
CA GLY A 183 1.37 29.16 15.27
C GLY A 183 0.41 29.22 14.07
N ALA A 184 0.04 30.42 13.60
CA ALA A 184 -0.69 30.59 12.34
C ALA A 184 0.12 30.09 11.12
N LYS A 185 1.45 30.30 11.11
CA LYS A 185 2.37 29.71 10.12
C LYS A 185 2.36 28.18 10.16
N CYS A 186 2.37 27.59 11.36
CA CYS A 186 2.26 26.14 11.53
C CYS A 186 0.93 25.61 10.98
N PHE A 187 -0.21 26.27 11.26
CA PHE A 187 -1.51 25.87 10.70
C PHE A 187 -1.60 26.05 9.18
N SER A 188 -0.95 27.05 8.59
CA SER A 188 -0.84 27.15 7.12
C SER A 188 -0.15 25.91 6.51
N GLN A 189 0.92 25.41 7.14
CA GLN A 189 1.59 24.17 6.73
C GLN A 189 0.71 22.93 6.90
N VAL A 190 -0.11 22.88 7.96
CA VAL A 190 -1.14 21.84 8.16
C VAL A 190 -2.16 21.88 7.04
N LEU A 191 -2.78 23.04 6.77
CA LEU A 191 -3.79 23.21 5.73
C LEU A 191 -3.25 22.87 4.31
N ALA A 192 -1.97 23.16 4.05
CA ALA A 192 -1.31 22.79 2.81
C ALA A 192 -1.17 21.25 2.62
N LYS A 193 -1.04 20.47 3.71
CA LYS A 193 -0.81 19.01 3.64
C LYS A 193 -2.03 18.16 4.04
N ASN A 194 -2.61 18.42 5.21
CA ASN A 194 -3.80 17.75 5.71
C ASN A 194 -5.03 18.09 4.84
N LYS A 195 -5.90 17.10 4.62
CA LYS A 195 -7.15 17.20 3.83
C LYS A 195 -8.37 16.65 4.59
N ILE A 196 -8.35 16.79 5.92
CA ILE A 196 -9.41 16.36 6.85
C ILE A 196 -9.92 17.54 7.68
N LEU A 197 -9.03 18.45 8.09
CA LEU A 197 -9.38 19.65 8.83
C LEU A 197 -10.28 20.56 7.98
N THR A 198 -11.49 20.84 8.50
CA THR A 198 -12.58 21.55 7.82
C THR A 198 -13.04 22.79 8.60
N PHE A 199 -12.93 22.75 9.93
CA PHE A 199 -13.23 23.88 10.83
C PHE A 199 -11.99 24.21 11.65
N LEU A 200 -11.50 25.44 11.53
CA LEU A 200 -10.34 25.93 12.29
C LEU A 200 -10.69 27.29 12.92
N ASN A 201 -10.54 27.39 14.24
CA ASN A 201 -10.78 28.62 14.98
C ASN A 201 -9.53 29.04 15.75
N LEU A 202 -8.93 30.15 15.30
CA LEU A 202 -7.73 30.76 15.85
C LEU A 202 -8.01 32.13 16.51
N GLY A 203 -9.25 32.61 16.53
CA GLY A 203 -9.56 33.97 16.99
C GLY A 203 -9.06 34.28 18.41
N GLY A 204 -8.69 35.53 18.66
CA GLY A 204 -8.18 36.04 19.94
C GLY A 204 -6.69 35.82 20.17
N ASN A 205 -5.98 35.18 19.24
CA ASN A 205 -4.61 34.71 19.47
C ASN A 205 -3.50 35.65 18.98
N LYS A 206 -3.88 36.84 18.49
CA LYS A 206 -2.97 37.89 18.01
C LYS A 206 -2.09 37.41 16.86
N ILE A 207 -2.68 36.71 15.89
CA ILE A 207 -1.92 36.21 14.74
C ILE A 207 -1.41 37.34 13.83
N GLY A 208 -2.11 38.49 13.84
CA GLY A 208 -1.76 39.72 13.12
C GLY A 208 -1.74 39.58 11.60
N ASN A 209 -1.33 40.66 10.94
CA ASN A 209 -1.17 40.70 9.47
C ASN A 209 -0.20 39.61 8.97
N ASN A 210 0.86 39.31 9.72
CA ASN A 210 1.84 38.29 9.37
C ASN A 210 1.21 36.88 9.40
N GLY A 211 0.51 36.51 10.48
CA GLY A 211 -0.19 35.24 10.59
C GLY A 211 -1.27 35.07 9.52
N LEU A 212 -2.04 36.12 9.23
CA LEU A 212 -3.02 36.10 8.13
C LEU A 212 -2.35 35.95 6.76
N SER A 213 -1.19 36.56 6.52
CA SER A 213 -0.44 36.38 5.27
C SER A 213 0.08 34.94 5.11
N TYR A 214 0.49 34.28 6.19
CA TYR A 214 0.81 32.84 6.15
C TYR A 214 -0.42 31.99 5.85
N LEU A 215 -1.57 32.24 6.51
CA LEU A 215 -2.82 31.52 6.21
C LEU A 215 -3.26 31.73 4.75
N THR A 216 -3.10 32.94 4.20
CA THR A 216 -3.40 33.29 2.80
C THR A 216 -2.76 32.33 1.80
N LEU A 217 -1.50 31.90 2.02
CA LEU A 217 -0.81 30.93 1.16
C LEU A 217 -1.55 29.58 1.08
N SER A 218 -2.23 29.19 2.16
CA SER A 218 -3.03 27.95 2.21
C SER A 218 -4.45 28.10 1.65
N MET A 219 -4.97 29.33 1.50
CA MET A 219 -6.33 29.59 1.00
C MET A 219 -6.49 29.34 -0.51
N ASN A 220 -5.39 29.19 -1.25
CA ASN A 220 -5.41 28.87 -2.67
C ASN A 220 -6.10 27.50 -2.91
N PRO A 221 -7.08 27.38 -3.82
CA PRO A 221 -7.83 26.13 -4.03
C PRO A 221 -6.97 24.94 -4.48
N ASN A 222 -5.80 25.20 -5.08
CA ASN A 222 -4.83 24.17 -5.46
C ASN A 222 -3.98 23.68 -4.27
N VAL A 223 -4.04 24.40 -3.13
CA VAL A 223 -3.30 24.09 -1.90
C VAL A 223 -4.25 23.53 -0.84
N ASN A 224 -5.40 24.16 -0.58
CA ASN A 224 -6.45 23.62 0.28
C ASN A 224 -7.85 23.72 -0.34
N ASN A 225 -8.59 22.62 -0.26
CA ASN A 225 -9.95 22.46 -0.72
C ASN A 225 -10.91 21.89 0.35
N THR A 226 -10.49 21.84 1.62
CA THR A 226 -11.20 21.17 2.72
C THR A 226 -11.65 22.09 3.83
N LEU A 227 -10.95 23.22 4.04
CA LEU A 227 -11.31 24.24 5.02
C LEU A 227 -12.57 24.98 4.55
N GLN A 228 -13.66 24.82 5.31
CA GLN A 228 -14.96 25.45 5.04
C GLN A 228 -15.29 26.55 6.06
N SER A 229 -14.72 26.49 7.26
CA SER A 229 -14.91 27.50 8.31
C SER A 229 -13.58 27.97 8.87
N LEU A 230 -13.34 29.28 8.81
CA LEU A 230 -12.17 29.93 9.40
C LEU A 230 -12.61 31.07 10.32
N ASN A 231 -12.18 31.05 11.58
CA ASN A 231 -12.32 32.17 12.50
C ASN A 231 -10.92 32.72 12.86
N VAL A 232 -10.71 33.99 12.52
CA VAL A 232 -9.54 34.83 12.83
C VAL A 232 -10.01 36.19 13.37
N SER A 233 -11.01 36.16 14.26
CA SER A 233 -11.53 37.35 14.96
C SER A 233 -10.62 37.78 16.10
N ASN A 234 -10.66 39.06 16.52
CA ASN A 234 -9.91 39.57 17.69
C ASN A 234 -8.39 39.32 17.60
N ASP A 235 -7.81 39.43 16.41
CA ASP A 235 -6.50 38.85 16.07
C ASP A 235 -5.44 39.89 15.67
N ASP A 236 -5.70 41.17 15.96
CA ASP A 236 -4.86 42.33 15.60
C ASP A 236 -4.58 42.45 14.08
N ILE A 237 -5.50 41.94 13.25
CA ILE A 237 -5.48 42.11 11.80
C ILE A 237 -5.93 43.52 11.43
N THR A 238 -5.20 44.20 10.53
CA THR A 238 -5.54 45.54 10.03
C THR A 238 -5.98 45.50 8.56
N GLN A 239 -6.42 46.65 8.05
CA GLN A 239 -6.72 46.89 6.62
C GLN A 239 -5.62 46.45 5.64
N GLU A 240 -4.36 46.36 6.09
CA GLU A 240 -3.20 46.03 5.24
C GLU A 240 -3.02 44.51 5.10
N GLY A 241 -3.16 43.74 6.19
CA GLY A 241 -3.09 42.28 6.14
C GLY A 241 -4.19 41.64 5.29
N CYS A 242 -5.33 42.32 5.16
CA CYS A 242 -6.48 41.83 4.41
C CYS A 242 -6.27 41.82 2.88
N GLN A 243 -5.40 42.67 2.33
CA GLN A 243 -5.30 42.90 0.89
C GLN A 243 -5.07 41.61 0.08
N TYR A 244 -4.13 40.77 0.50
CA TYR A 244 -3.82 39.50 -0.18
C TYR A 244 -4.77 38.36 0.24
N PHE A 245 -5.25 38.37 1.48
CA PHE A 245 -6.20 37.40 1.98
C PHE A 245 -7.53 37.46 1.22
N LEU A 246 -8.07 38.66 1.01
CA LEU A 246 -9.35 38.86 0.34
C LEU A 246 -9.29 38.56 -1.16
N GLN A 247 -8.17 38.80 -1.82
CA GLN A 247 -7.94 38.32 -3.20
C GLN A 247 -7.99 36.78 -3.27
N SER A 248 -7.40 36.09 -2.29
CA SER A 248 -7.41 34.62 -2.22
C SER A 248 -8.79 34.07 -1.82
N LEU A 249 -9.56 34.81 -1.01
CA LEU A 249 -10.90 34.46 -0.55
C LEU A 249 -11.89 34.22 -1.71
N VAL A 250 -11.75 34.95 -2.82
CA VAL A 250 -12.57 34.78 -4.05
C VAL A 250 -12.59 33.33 -4.53
N HIS A 251 -11.43 32.66 -4.51
CA HIS A 251 -11.23 31.31 -5.06
C HIS A 251 -11.21 30.20 -3.99
N SER A 252 -11.37 30.56 -2.72
CA SER A 252 -11.29 29.65 -1.58
C SER A 252 -12.43 28.62 -1.52
N HIS A 253 -12.37 27.72 -0.54
CA HIS A 253 -13.43 26.77 -0.20
C HIS A 253 -14.28 27.20 1.02
N LEU A 254 -14.08 28.42 1.53
CA LEU A 254 -14.80 28.90 2.71
C LEU A 254 -16.29 29.12 2.45
N ILE A 255 -17.09 28.56 3.36
CA ILE A 255 -18.53 28.72 3.52
C ILE A 255 -18.80 29.71 4.66
N GLU A 256 -17.95 29.72 5.68
CA GLU A 256 -18.08 30.56 6.88
C GLU A 256 -16.74 31.27 7.19
N LEU A 257 -16.79 32.59 7.39
CA LEU A 257 -15.63 33.41 7.74
C LEU A 257 -15.99 34.38 8.87
N ASP A 258 -15.19 34.35 9.94
CA ASP A 258 -15.24 35.33 11.01
C ASP A 258 -13.92 36.13 11.08
N MET A 259 -14.03 37.44 10.89
CA MET A 259 -12.95 38.41 11.07
C MET A 259 -13.37 39.56 12.01
N SER A 260 -14.37 39.33 12.88
CA SER A 260 -14.86 40.33 13.83
C SER A 260 -13.79 40.83 14.82
N LYS A 261 -14.04 41.97 15.47
CA LYS A 261 -13.12 42.65 16.41
C LYS A 261 -11.73 43.03 15.83
N ASN A 262 -11.53 42.98 14.51
CA ASN A 262 -10.28 43.39 13.85
C ASN A 262 -10.31 44.85 13.36
N GLN A 263 -9.16 45.38 12.94
CA GLN A 263 -8.97 46.80 12.59
C GLN A 263 -9.06 47.01 11.06
N LEU A 264 -10.16 46.54 10.47
CA LEU A 264 -10.34 46.46 9.01
C LEU A 264 -10.55 47.84 8.38
N GLY A 265 -11.20 48.75 9.10
CA GLY A 265 -11.41 50.14 8.67
C GLY A 265 -12.21 50.27 7.37
N LEU A 266 -12.11 51.46 6.76
CA LEU A 266 -12.73 51.74 5.47
C LEU A 266 -12.12 50.90 4.33
N LYS A 267 -10.79 50.79 4.23
CA LYS A 267 -10.14 50.10 3.11
C LYS A 267 -10.39 48.60 3.11
N GLY A 268 -10.43 47.95 4.27
CA GLY A 268 -10.80 46.54 4.38
C GLY A 268 -12.25 46.31 3.97
N ALA A 269 -13.17 47.23 4.34
CA ALA A 269 -14.57 47.18 3.91
C ALA A 269 -14.74 47.39 2.39
N GLU A 270 -13.98 48.30 1.79
CA GLU A 270 -13.91 48.53 0.34
C GLU A 270 -13.44 47.27 -0.40
N GLN A 271 -12.37 46.62 0.08
CA GLN A 271 -11.86 45.35 -0.44
C GLN A 271 -12.90 44.21 -0.31
N PHE A 272 -13.60 44.10 0.82
CA PHE A 272 -14.72 43.17 0.99
C PHE A 272 -15.85 43.50 -0.01
N GLY A 273 -16.20 44.77 -0.17
CA GLY A 273 -17.21 45.22 -1.13
C GLY A 273 -16.90 44.81 -2.58
N GLU A 274 -15.63 44.81 -2.98
CA GLU A 274 -15.21 44.26 -4.27
C GLU A 274 -15.28 42.73 -4.31
N VAL A 275 -14.66 42.06 -3.35
CA VAL A 275 -14.54 40.59 -3.31
C VAL A 275 -15.90 39.89 -3.21
N LEU A 276 -16.88 40.49 -2.54
CA LEU A 276 -18.25 39.95 -2.48
C LEU A 276 -19.00 39.96 -3.82
N LYS A 277 -18.54 40.73 -4.82
CA LYS A 277 -19.09 40.66 -6.20
C LYS A 277 -18.68 39.36 -6.91
N HIS A 278 -17.57 38.75 -6.50
CA HIS A 278 -16.89 37.65 -7.19
C HIS A 278 -16.77 36.35 -6.36
N ASN A 279 -16.87 36.41 -5.04
CA ASN A 279 -16.99 35.20 -4.23
C ASN A 279 -18.36 34.54 -4.43
N HIS A 280 -18.36 33.23 -4.69
CA HIS A 280 -19.55 32.44 -5.03
C HIS A 280 -19.75 31.23 -4.10
N ARG A 281 -19.27 31.32 -2.85
CA ARG A 281 -19.25 30.20 -1.89
C ARG A 281 -19.52 30.58 -0.44
N LEU A 282 -19.19 31.80 -0.04
CA LEU A 282 -19.34 32.26 1.34
C LEU A 282 -20.84 32.45 1.64
N ILE A 283 -21.32 31.75 2.65
CA ILE A 283 -22.73 31.72 3.10
C ILE A 283 -22.89 32.56 4.38
N ARG A 284 -21.87 32.55 5.27
CA ARG A 284 -21.81 33.36 6.49
C ARG A 284 -20.58 34.26 6.51
N LEU A 285 -20.78 35.52 6.87
CA LEU A 285 -19.71 36.50 7.05
C LEU A 285 -19.94 37.31 8.33
N ASN A 286 -18.96 37.30 9.24
CA ASN A 286 -18.94 38.16 10.43
C ASN A 286 -17.80 39.19 10.34
N LEU A 287 -18.18 40.46 10.27
CA LEU A 287 -17.35 41.66 10.28
C LEU A 287 -17.80 42.62 11.38
N SER A 288 -18.31 42.10 12.50
CA SER A 288 -18.74 42.92 13.62
C SER A 288 -17.55 43.56 14.36
N GLN A 289 -17.73 44.78 14.86
CA GLN A 289 -16.70 45.53 15.59
C GLN A 289 -15.40 45.74 14.77
N CYS A 290 -15.52 45.98 13.46
CA CYS A 290 -14.41 46.04 12.49
C CYS A 290 -13.96 47.46 12.05
N GLN A 291 -14.49 48.51 12.69
CA GLN A 291 -14.21 49.92 12.40
C GLN A 291 -14.60 50.38 10.97
N ILE A 292 -15.60 49.74 10.36
CA ILE A 292 -15.97 49.86 8.94
C ILE A 292 -16.40 51.29 8.52
N GLY A 293 -17.16 51.97 9.37
CA GLY A 293 -17.69 53.32 9.10
C GLY A 293 -18.79 53.39 8.03
N PRO A 294 -19.47 54.54 7.85
CA PRO A 294 -20.64 54.65 6.98
C PRO A 294 -20.36 54.44 5.48
N LYS A 295 -19.16 54.84 5.00
CA LYS A 295 -18.76 54.57 3.60
C LYS A 295 -18.42 53.09 3.39
N GLY A 296 -17.70 52.46 4.32
CA GLY A 296 -17.40 51.03 4.24
C GLY A 296 -18.67 50.16 4.23
N LEU A 297 -19.72 50.58 4.96
CA LEU A 297 -21.05 49.99 4.85
C LEU A 297 -21.58 50.06 3.40
N GLN A 298 -21.56 51.25 2.79
CA GLN A 298 -22.01 51.46 1.41
C GLN A 298 -21.27 50.56 0.41
N ASP A 299 -19.96 50.39 0.57
CA ASP A 299 -19.13 49.55 -0.30
C ASP A 299 -19.45 48.05 -0.14
N ILE A 300 -19.60 47.55 1.10
CA ILE A 300 -20.06 46.17 1.38
C ILE A 300 -21.46 45.93 0.82
N MET A 301 -22.40 46.87 1.02
CA MET A 301 -23.75 46.77 0.46
C MET A 301 -23.75 46.76 -1.07
N ASN A 302 -22.89 47.55 -1.71
CA ASN A 302 -22.73 47.53 -3.17
C ASN A 302 -22.17 46.20 -3.70
N GLY A 303 -21.30 45.52 -2.94
CA GLY A 303 -20.89 44.14 -3.24
C GLY A 303 -22.04 43.14 -3.16
N LEU A 304 -22.83 43.22 -2.08
CA LEU A 304 -23.95 42.32 -1.81
C LEU A 304 -25.11 42.45 -2.82
N LYS A 305 -25.21 43.55 -3.57
CA LYS A 305 -26.18 43.68 -4.69
C LYS A 305 -25.93 42.63 -5.78
N LYS A 306 -24.65 42.35 -6.07
CA LYS A 306 -24.24 41.32 -7.03
C LYS A 306 -24.16 39.93 -6.40
N ASN A 307 -23.76 39.81 -5.13
CA ASN A 307 -23.68 38.52 -4.44
C ASN A 307 -25.03 37.77 -4.42
N LYS A 308 -24.98 36.43 -4.51
CA LYS A 308 -26.14 35.52 -4.49
C LYS A 308 -25.96 34.32 -3.55
N PHE A 309 -25.04 34.39 -2.59
CA PHE A 309 -24.60 33.26 -1.75
C PHE A 309 -24.63 33.57 -0.25
N ILE A 310 -24.28 34.80 0.15
CA ILE A 310 -24.37 35.21 1.56
C ILE A 310 -25.83 35.25 1.99
N THR A 311 -26.16 34.38 2.94
CA THR A 311 -27.47 34.32 3.60
C THR A 311 -27.41 34.87 5.02
N HIS A 312 -26.22 34.97 5.62
CA HIS A 312 -26.01 35.50 6.97
C HIS A 312 -24.90 36.55 6.97
N LEU A 313 -25.22 37.77 7.38
CA LEU A 313 -24.25 38.86 7.55
C LEU A 313 -24.33 39.44 8.95
N ASN A 314 -23.20 39.47 9.66
CA ASN A 314 -23.06 40.24 10.89
C ASN A 314 -22.09 41.41 10.66
N ILE A 315 -22.60 42.63 10.81
CA ILE A 315 -21.85 43.90 10.73
C ILE A 315 -22.09 44.79 11.96
N SER A 316 -22.62 44.21 13.04
CA SER A 316 -22.86 44.86 14.33
C SER A 316 -21.63 45.56 14.90
N ARG A 317 -21.83 46.50 15.84
CA ARG A 317 -20.76 47.24 16.55
C ARG A 317 -19.81 48.03 15.65
N ASN A 318 -20.23 48.34 14.43
CA ASN A 318 -19.56 49.28 13.53
C ASN A 318 -20.37 50.58 13.51
N ASP A 319 -19.74 51.71 13.81
CA ASP A 319 -20.44 52.99 13.86
C ASP A 319 -20.85 53.45 12.45
N PHE A 320 -22.16 53.50 12.21
CA PHE A 320 -22.77 53.93 10.94
C PHE A 320 -23.56 55.24 11.09
N LYS A 321 -23.32 55.99 12.19
CA LYS A 321 -23.87 57.31 12.42
C LYS A 321 -23.59 58.25 11.23
N PHE A 322 -24.59 59.06 10.87
CA PHE A 322 -24.56 59.95 9.69
C PHE A 322 -24.39 59.23 8.33
N GLY A 323 -24.65 57.91 8.26
CA GLY A 323 -24.71 57.18 6.99
C GLY A 323 -25.87 57.62 6.09
N LEU A 324 -25.83 57.15 4.83
CA LEU A 324 -26.89 57.36 3.85
C LEU A 324 -27.91 56.20 3.93
N PRO A 325 -29.20 56.45 4.27
CA PRO A 325 -30.21 55.40 4.42
C PRO A 325 -30.39 54.54 3.16
N HIS A 326 -30.21 55.14 1.98
CA HIS A 326 -30.26 54.45 0.70
C HIS A 326 -29.25 53.30 0.55
N SER A 327 -28.15 53.30 1.32
CA SER A 327 -27.19 52.19 1.33
C SER A 327 -27.83 50.88 1.84
N LEU A 328 -28.76 50.98 2.81
CA LEU A 328 -29.50 49.84 3.36
C LEU A 328 -30.78 49.55 2.57
N SER A 329 -31.53 50.58 2.12
CA SER A 329 -32.76 50.31 1.35
C SER A 329 -32.46 49.66 0.00
N SER A 330 -31.43 50.15 -0.72
CA SER A 330 -31.05 49.63 -2.03
C SER A 330 -30.42 48.23 -2.01
N ILE A 331 -30.01 47.70 -0.85
CA ILE A 331 -29.67 46.27 -0.74
C ILE A 331 -30.90 45.43 -0.41
N LEU A 332 -31.73 45.84 0.55
CA LEU A 332 -32.86 45.03 1.02
C LEU A 332 -33.98 44.90 -0.02
N MET A 333 -34.17 45.91 -0.88
CA MET A 333 -35.09 45.82 -2.04
C MET A 333 -34.63 44.82 -3.13
N VAL A 334 -33.32 44.58 -3.26
CA VAL A 334 -32.73 43.89 -4.44
C VAL A 334 -32.12 42.52 -4.08
N ASN A 335 -31.64 42.35 -2.85
CA ASN A 335 -31.08 41.09 -2.37
C ASN A 335 -32.16 40.19 -1.76
N ASN A 336 -32.71 39.33 -2.61
CA ASN A 336 -33.63 38.26 -2.24
C ASN A 336 -32.86 36.94 -1.95
N ILE A 337 -31.78 37.01 -1.16
CA ILE A 337 -30.98 35.86 -0.73
C ILE A 337 -30.66 35.95 0.77
N LEU A 338 -30.36 37.15 1.27
CA LEU A 338 -30.06 37.40 2.68
C LEU A 338 -31.24 36.98 3.57
N GLN A 339 -30.94 36.20 4.62
CA GLN A 339 -31.91 35.64 5.56
C GLN A 339 -31.67 36.13 6.98
N GLU A 340 -30.43 36.42 7.36
CA GLU A 340 -30.07 36.91 8.68
C GLU A 340 -29.14 38.12 8.57
N LEU A 341 -29.52 39.24 9.18
CA LEU A 341 -28.78 40.49 9.19
C LEU A 341 -28.66 41.01 10.64
N ASP A 342 -27.43 41.16 11.11
CA ASP A 342 -27.13 41.78 12.40
C ASP A 342 -26.49 43.16 12.20
N LEU A 343 -27.25 44.17 12.62
CA LEU A 343 -26.95 45.60 12.62
C LEU A 343 -26.94 46.15 14.06
N SER A 344 -26.78 45.31 15.09
CA SER A 344 -26.84 45.78 16.48
C SER A 344 -25.68 46.70 16.85
N PHE A 345 -25.91 47.70 17.70
CA PHE A 345 -24.92 48.68 18.17
C PHE A 345 -24.19 49.41 17.02
N CYS A 346 -24.93 49.79 15.98
CA CYS A 346 -24.42 50.48 14.79
C CYS A 346 -24.74 51.99 14.73
N SER A 347 -25.29 52.57 15.80
CA SER A 347 -25.65 54.00 15.89
C SER A 347 -26.56 54.50 14.76
N LEU A 348 -27.44 53.63 14.24
CA LEU A 348 -28.26 53.94 13.07
C LEU A 348 -29.11 55.21 13.29
N GLY A 349 -29.77 55.32 14.44
CA GLY A 349 -30.78 56.33 14.71
C GLY A 349 -31.99 56.20 13.78
N SER A 350 -32.98 57.07 14.00
CA SER A 350 -34.26 57.02 13.27
C SER A 350 -34.08 57.17 11.75
N ASN A 351 -33.17 58.03 11.28
CA ASN A 351 -32.93 58.27 9.85
C ASN A 351 -32.39 57.04 9.08
N MET A 352 -31.39 56.32 9.60
CA MET A 352 -30.93 55.11 8.92
C MET A 352 -31.94 53.96 9.04
N MET A 353 -32.74 53.94 10.11
CA MET A 353 -33.82 52.96 10.26
C MET A 353 -34.93 53.14 9.21
N LEU A 354 -35.22 54.37 8.76
CA LEU A 354 -36.11 54.59 7.59
C LEU A 354 -35.59 53.85 6.34
N GLY A 355 -34.27 53.89 6.09
CA GLY A 355 -33.64 53.12 5.03
C GLY A 355 -33.74 51.61 5.21
N VAL A 356 -33.82 51.11 6.44
CA VAL A 356 -34.12 49.69 6.71
C VAL A 356 -35.58 49.40 6.37
N THR A 357 -36.54 50.23 6.79
CA THR A 357 -37.97 50.01 6.52
C THR A 357 -38.32 50.09 5.03
N ASP A 358 -37.82 51.09 4.30
CA ASP A 358 -37.95 51.21 2.84
C ASP A 358 -37.49 49.93 2.14
N GLY A 359 -36.36 49.40 2.61
CA GLY A 359 -35.77 48.16 2.15
C GLY A 359 -36.63 46.93 2.41
N LEU A 360 -37.15 46.80 3.63
CA LEU A 360 -37.96 45.67 4.06
C LEU A 360 -39.35 45.61 3.41
N PHE A 361 -39.92 46.75 2.99
CA PHE A 361 -41.25 46.80 2.35
C PHE A 361 -41.36 45.89 1.12
N SER A 362 -40.26 45.72 0.37
CA SER A 362 -40.17 44.81 -0.78
C SER A 362 -39.47 43.47 -0.47
N ASN A 363 -38.81 43.33 0.68
CA ASN A 363 -38.04 42.14 0.98
C ASN A 363 -38.95 40.95 1.38
N SER A 364 -38.60 39.76 0.92
CA SER A 364 -39.36 38.53 1.21
C SER A 364 -38.48 37.33 1.60
N THR A 365 -37.21 37.58 1.96
CA THR A 365 -36.24 36.53 2.32
C THR A 365 -35.62 36.68 3.70
N LEU A 366 -35.61 37.90 4.27
CA LEU A 366 -35.06 38.15 5.60
C LEU A 366 -35.95 37.52 6.68
N LYS A 367 -35.34 36.67 7.50
CA LYS A 367 -35.96 35.90 8.60
C LYS A 367 -35.53 36.38 9.98
N LYS A 368 -34.28 36.82 10.12
CA LYS A 368 -33.76 37.38 11.37
C LYS A 368 -33.19 38.77 11.13
N LEU A 369 -33.61 39.72 11.95
CA LEU A 369 -33.11 41.08 11.96
C LEU A 369 -32.79 41.50 13.40
N ASN A 370 -31.52 41.80 13.66
CA ASN A 370 -31.06 42.33 14.93
C ASN A 370 -30.70 43.82 14.78
N LEU A 371 -31.47 44.67 15.46
CA LEU A 371 -31.38 46.13 15.50
C LEU A 371 -31.17 46.63 16.94
N ARG A 372 -30.73 45.76 17.86
CA ARG A 372 -30.47 46.10 19.26
C ARG A 372 -29.46 47.23 19.39
N GLY A 373 -29.65 48.21 20.28
CA GLY A 373 -28.60 49.19 20.62
C GLY A 373 -28.41 50.33 19.62
N ASN A 374 -29.45 50.74 18.88
CA ASN A 374 -29.32 51.62 17.71
C ASN A 374 -29.90 53.04 17.84
N GLN A 375 -30.40 53.43 19.01
CA GLN A 375 -30.99 54.77 19.25
C GLN A 375 -32.22 55.03 18.34
N ILE A 376 -33.01 53.98 18.07
CA ILE A 376 -34.23 54.06 17.24
C ILE A 376 -35.41 54.54 18.10
N GLU A 377 -36.13 55.56 17.62
CA GLU A 377 -37.34 56.11 18.24
C GLU A 377 -38.62 55.53 17.60
N ASP A 378 -39.81 56.00 17.98
CA ASP A 378 -41.09 55.37 17.60
C ASP A 378 -41.46 55.45 16.11
N HIS A 379 -41.14 56.55 15.41
CA HIS A 379 -41.67 56.76 14.05
C HIS A 379 -41.21 55.72 13.01
N PRO A 380 -39.94 55.29 12.96
CA PRO A 380 -39.55 54.14 12.12
C PRO A 380 -40.15 52.80 12.58
N ILE A 381 -40.58 52.68 13.84
CA ILE A 381 -41.19 51.47 14.40
C ILE A 381 -42.68 51.36 14.03
N GLU A 382 -43.38 52.49 13.92
CA GLU A 382 -44.71 52.61 13.30
C GLU A 382 -44.70 52.03 11.87
N ILE A 383 -43.76 52.47 11.04
CA ILE A 383 -43.57 51.98 9.66
C ILE A 383 -43.19 50.49 9.66
N LEU A 384 -42.33 50.05 10.59
CA LEU A 384 -41.99 48.63 10.75
C LEU A 384 -43.21 47.77 11.12
N GLY A 385 -44.16 48.31 11.89
CA GLY A 385 -45.45 47.67 12.19
C GLY A 385 -46.22 47.32 10.91
N HIS A 386 -46.44 48.30 10.02
CA HIS A 386 -47.09 48.06 8.72
C HIS A 386 -46.34 47.06 7.84
N ILE A 387 -45.00 47.01 7.93
CA ILE A 387 -44.17 46.04 7.22
C ILE A 387 -44.30 44.62 7.80
N LEU A 388 -44.56 44.49 9.10
CA LEU A 388 -44.81 43.19 9.77
C LEU A 388 -46.24 42.68 9.54
N ASP A 389 -47.22 43.56 9.39
CA ASP A 389 -48.60 43.21 9.00
C ASP A 389 -48.65 42.55 7.60
N ASN A 390 -47.81 43.01 6.67
CA ASN A 390 -47.77 42.51 5.29
C ASN A 390 -47.46 40.98 5.23
N PRO A 391 -48.37 40.14 4.67
CA PRO A 391 -48.20 38.68 4.65
C PRO A 391 -47.04 38.17 3.76
N LYS A 392 -46.45 39.04 2.94
CA LYS A 392 -45.20 38.73 2.22
C LYS A 392 -43.99 38.67 3.15
N ASN A 393 -44.02 39.37 4.29
CA ASN A 393 -42.95 39.39 5.29
C ASN A 393 -42.58 37.97 5.77
N LYS A 394 -41.29 37.72 6.03
CA LYS A 394 -40.76 36.41 6.48
C LYS A 394 -39.91 36.51 7.75
N ILE A 395 -39.91 37.67 8.43
CA ILE A 395 -39.21 37.88 9.69
C ILE A 395 -39.87 37.00 10.76
N THR A 396 -39.07 36.09 11.31
CA THR A 396 -39.40 35.19 12.43
C THR A 396 -38.74 35.62 13.72
N PHE A 397 -37.64 36.39 13.65
CA PHE A 397 -36.89 36.93 14.78
C PHE A 397 -36.62 38.41 14.56
N LEU A 398 -37.04 39.24 15.52
CA LEU A 398 -36.77 40.67 15.56
C LEU A 398 -36.24 41.07 16.94
N ASP A 399 -35.08 41.72 16.97
CA ASP A 399 -34.51 42.29 18.19
C ASP A 399 -34.39 43.82 18.08
N LEU A 400 -35.16 44.53 18.89
CA LEU A 400 -35.25 45.98 19.01
C LEU A 400 -34.83 46.46 20.42
N SER A 401 -34.16 45.62 21.20
CA SER A 401 -33.79 45.97 22.58
C SER A 401 -32.70 47.05 22.65
N MET A 402 -32.60 47.81 23.76
CA MET A 402 -31.66 48.96 23.87
C MET A 402 -31.87 50.02 22.77
N ASN A 403 -33.12 50.41 22.56
CA ASN A 403 -33.49 51.54 21.70
C ASN A 403 -34.29 52.57 22.53
N PHE A 404 -34.87 53.57 21.87
CA PHE A 404 -35.62 54.65 22.51
C PHE A 404 -37.12 54.56 22.19
N ILE A 405 -37.64 53.33 22.07
CA ILE A 405 -39.04 53.05 21.74
C ILE A 405 -39.91 53.33 22.97
N THR A 406 -40.95 54.13 22.82
CA THR A 406 -41.97 54.43 23.84
C THR A 406 -43.26 53.66 23.54
N ASP A 407 -44.34 53.96 24.25
CA ASP A 407 -45.63 53.31 23.99
C ASP A 407 -46.17 53.56 22.57
N PHE A 408 -45.77 54.62 21.86
CA PHE A 408 -46.23 54.83 20.47
C PHE A 408 -45.73 53.71 19.53
N GLY A 409 -44.44 53.37 19.55
CA GLY A 409 -43.90 52.26 18.76
C GLY A 409 -44.30 50.89 19.31
N GLY A 410 -44.45 50.76 20.63
CA GLY A 410 -44.94 49.53 21.26
C GLY A 410 -46.38 49.18 20.88
N LEU A 411 -47.26 50.18 20.81
CA LEU A 411 -48.64 50.04 20.33
C LEU A 411 -48.68 49.63 18.85
N ALA A 412 -47.88 50.25 17.98
CA ALA A 412 -47.84 49.90 16.56
C ALA A 412 -47.37 48.46 16.30
N LEU A 413 -46.35 48.00 17.03
CA LEU A 413 -45.90 46.59 16.98
C LEU A 413 -46.96 45.63 17.53
N ALA A 414 -47.72 46.04 18.56
CA ALA A 414 -48.82 45.24 19.09
C ALA A 414 -49.99 45.14 18.10
N GLU A 415 -50.30 46.20 17.34
CA GLU A 415 -51.32 46.13 16.27
C GLU A 415 -50.89 45.17 15.15
N ALA A 416 -49.66 45.31 14.65
CA ALA A 416 -49.10 44.39 13.65
C ALA A 416 -49.10 42.92 14.14
N LEU A 417 -48.94 42.67 15.44
CA LEU A 417 -48.99 41.33 16.02
C LEU A 417 -50.39 40.68 16.02
N HIS A 418 -51.49 41.42 15.83
CA HIS A 418 -52.83 40.82 15.72
C HIS A 418 -52.96 40.02 14.42
N THR A 419 -52.41 40.55 13.32
CA THR A 419 -52.53 40.01 11.95
C THR A 419 -51.32 39.22 11.50
N ASN A 420 -50.10 39.59 11.94
CA ASN A 420 -48.87 38.91 11.55
C ASN A 420 -48.90 37.40 11.84
N ARG A 421 -48.37 36.59 10.89
CA ARG A 421 -48.27 35.13 10.98
C ARG A 421 -46.85 34.61 10.72
N SER A 422 -45.82 35.42 10.97
CA SER A 422 -44.41 35.05 10.77
C SER A 422 -43.54 35.17 12.02
N LEU A 423 -43.79 36.17 12.87
CA LEU A 423 -42.89 36.57 13.95
C LEU A 423 -43.03 35.62 15.15
N GLU A 424 -41.99 34.81 15.40
CA GLU A 424 -41.95 33.86 16.51
C GLU A 424 -41.27 34.45 17.76
N TYR A 425 -40.36 35.40 17.57
CA TYR A 425 -39.58 36.04 18.63
C TYR A 425 -39.50 37.56 18.41
N LEU A 426 -39.83 38.31 19.45
CA LEU A 426 -39.68 39.77 19.54
C LEU A 426 -38.93 40.13 20.84
N ASN A 427 -37.90 40.97 20.76
CA ASN A 427 -37.20 41.47 21.94
C ASN A 427 -37.23 43.00 21.98
N MET A 428 -37.82 43.56 23.04
CA MET A 428 -37.94 45.00 23.27
C MET A 428 -37.44 45.40 24.67
N LYS A 429 -36.61 44.57 25.32
CA LYS A 429 -35.94 44.91 26.59
C LYS A 429 -35.19 46.24 26.51
N LEU A 430 -35.04 46.97 27.62
CA LEU A 430 -34.25 48.20 27.66
C LEU A 430 -34.76 49.22 26.62
N ASN A 431 -36.04 49.60 26.74
CA ASN A 431 -36.71 50.67 26.00
C ASN A 431 -37.55 51.50 27.02
N TYR A 432 -38.40 52.40 26.55
CA TYR A 432 -39.27 53.27 27.36
C TYR A 432 -40.76 52.85 27.30
N LEU A 433 -41.06 51.56 27.06
CA LEU A 433 -42.42 51.03 27.06
C LEU A 433 -43.05 51.10 28.46
N GLN A 434 -44.37 51.31 28.54
CA GLN A 434 -45.13 51.33 29.79
C GLN A 434 -46.38 50.42 29.70
N ASP A 435 -47.28 50.54 30.69
CA ASP A 435 -48.45 49.66 30.87
C ASP A 435 -49.40 49.63 29.65
N ASP A 436 -49.44 50.65 28.79
CA ASP A 436 -50.36 50.73 27.65
C ASP A 436 -49.92 49.86 26.46
N SER A 437 -48.61 49.83 26.13
CA SER A 437 -48.08 48.81 25.20
C SER A 437 -48.36 47.41 25.69
N ALA A 438 -48.18 47.17 26.99
CA ALA A 438 -48.36 45.85 27.57
C ALA A 438 -49.82 45.39 27.44
N GLN A 439 -50.80 46.25 27.74
CA GLN A 439 -52.23 45.98 27.53
C GLN A 439 -52.57 45.67 26.06
N LYS A 440 -51.99 46.40 25.10
CA LYS A 440 -52.21 46.15 23.67
C LYS A 440 -51.56 44.84 23.19
N LEU A 441 -50.36 44.51 23.68
CA LEU A 441 -49.70 43.23 23.43
C LEU A 441 -50.54 42.05 23.98
N ILE A 442 -51.14 42.19 25.17
CA ILE A 442 -52.06 41.21 25.74
C ILE A 442 -53.27 40.98 24.83
N GLN A 443 -53.83 42.05 24.24
CA GLN A 443 -54.92 41.93 23.26
C GLN A 443 -54.44 41.18 21.99
N ALA A 444 -53.25 41.50 21.47
CA ALA A 444 -52.68 40.86 20.29
C ALA A 444 -52.43 39.35 20.46
N ILE A 445 -51.85 38.95 21.61
CA ILE A 445 -51.54 37.54 21.90
C ILE A 445 -52.83 36.72 22.08
N ARG A 446 -53.86 37.31 22.72
CA ARG A 446 -55.21 36.72 22.83
C ARG A 446 -55.93 36.67 21.47
N GLY A 447 -55.68 37.63 20.59
CA GLY A 447 -56.27 37.82 19.26
C GLY A 447 -55.90 36.78 18.19
N ASN A 448 -55.66 35.52 18.59
CA ASN A 448 -55.34 34.39 17.72
C ASN A 448 -53.98 34.46 17.00
N ASN A 449 -52.98 35.12 17.60
CA ASN A 449 -51.58 34.94 17.18
C ASN A 449 -50.92 33.77 17.94
N LEU A 450 -51.15 32.55 17.43
CA LEU A 450 -50.43 31.36 17.91
C LEU A 450 -48.95 31.33 17.48
N VAL A 451 -48.48 32.19 16.57
CA VAL A 451 -47.14 32.13 15.96
C VAL A 451 -46.07 32.72 16.88
N ILE A 452 -46.40 33.82 17.58
CA ILE A 452 -45.49 34.46 18.55
C ILE A 452 -45.29 33.55 19.77
N LYS A 453 -44.05 33.09 19.98
CA LYS A 453 -43.65 32.19 21.07
C LYS A 453 -42.96 32.94 22.20
N LYS A 454 -42.33 34.09 21.90
CA LYS A 454 -41.58 34.85 22.89
C LYS A 454 -41.59 36.35 22.60
N ILE A 455 -42.07 37.13 23.56
CA ILE A 455 -41.82 38.57 23.66
C ILE A 455 -40.94 38.78 24.90
N LYS A 456 -39.92 39.63 24.81
CA LYS A 456 -39.07 40.01 25.95
C LYS A 456 -39.21 41.50 26.26
N LEU A 457 -39.57 41.81 27.50
CA LEU A 457 -39.96 43.17 27.95
C LEU A 457 -39.18 43.70 29.16
N ASP A 458 -38.32 42.89 29.77
CA ASP A 458 -37.55 43.23 30.98
C ASP A 458 -36.79 44.57 30.83
N ASN A 459 -36.69 45.33 31.93
CA ASN A 459 -36.09 46.67 31.97
C ASN A 459 -36.79 47.67 31.02
N ASN A 460 -38.12 47.68 31.08
CA ASN A 460 -38.99 48.78 30.62
C ASN A 460 -39.78 49.30 31.84
N PHE A 461 -40.63 50.30 31.66
CA PHE A 461 -41.49 50.90 32.69
C PHE A 461 -42.85 50.18 32.80
N ILE A 462 -42.87 48.88 32.48
CA ILE A 462 -44.06 48.03 32.49
C ILE A 462 -44.20 47.37 33.86
N SER A 463 -45.39 47.45 34.45
CA SER A 463 -45.76 46.77 35.68
C SER A 463 -45.60 45.25 35.55
N MET A 464 -44.94 44.63 36.54
CA MET A 464 -44.69 43.17 36.58
C MET A 464 -45.96 42.32 36.35
N ARG A 465 -47.14 42.80 36.77
CA ARG A 465 -48.45 42.16 36.51
C ARG A 465 -48.70 41.85 35.02
N PHE A 466 -48.30 42.77 34.12
CA PHE A 466 -48.53 42.60 32.70
C PHE A 466 -47.43 41.77 32.05
N ILE A 467 -46.19 41.87 32.51
CA ILE A 467 -45.10 40.97 32.08
C ILE A 467 -45.47 39.51 32.38
N MET A 468 -45.90 39.23 33.62
CA MET A 468 -46.34 37.88 34.03
C MET A 468 -47.50 37.36 33.18
N MET A 469 -48.53 38.19 32.92
CA MET A 469 -49.67 37.75 32.10
C MET A 469 -49.31 37.58 30.61
N ILE A 470 -48.34 38.33 30.09
CA ILE A 470 -47.79 38.10 28.74
C ILE A 470 -47.03 36.77 28.68
N ASP A 471 -46.15 36.50 29.64
CA ASP A 471 -45.44 35.21 29.71
C ASP A 471 -46.41 34.03 29.86
N GLU A 472 -47.46 34.14 30.67
CA GLU A 472 -48.49 33.10 30.82
C GLU A 472 -49.23 32.82 29.50
N LEU A 473 -49.69 33.86 28.80
CA LEU A 473 -50.37 33.74 27.51
C LEU A 473 -49.45 33.16 26.42
N LEU A 474 -48.17 33.52 26.41
CA LEU A 474 -47.17 32.95 25.49
C LEU A 474 -46.89 31.48 25.81
N GLN A 475 -46.81 31.09 27.08
CA GLN A 475 -46.71 29.69 27.48
C GLN A 475 -47.97 28.89 27.08
N GLU A 476 -49.16 29.48 27.17
CA GLU A 476 -50.38 28.83 26.68
C GLU A 476 -50.35 28.64 25.15
N ASN A 477 -49.93 29.66 24.39
CA ASN A 477 -49.79 29.57 22.93
C ASN A 477 -48.74 28.54 22.50
N ILE A 478 -47.62 28.39 23.23
CA ILE A 478 -46.64 27.32 23.02
C ILE A 478 -47.29 25.95 23.24
N ARG A 479 -47.96 25.71 24.38
CA ARG A 479 -48.64 24.43 24.66
C ARG A 479 -49.69 24.09 23.61
N ARG A 480 -50.45 25.10 23.14
CA ARG A 480 -51.42 24.96 22.05
C ARG A 480 -50.74 24.60 20.72
N GLN A 481 -49.60 25.21 20.37
CA GLN A 481 -48.80 24.80 19.20
C GLN A 481 -48.30 23.35 19.32
N GLU A 482 -47.72 22.99 20.46
CA GLU A 482 -47.14 21.66 20.70
C GLU A 482 -48.22 20.57 20.63
N PHE A 483 -49.37 20.80 21.27
CA PHE A 483 -50.55 19.93 21.18
C PHE A 483 -51.03 19.76 19.74
N ASN A 484 -51.13 20.85 18.97
CA ASN A 484 -51.52 20.80 17.55
C ASN A 484 -50.52 20.04 16.67
N LYS A 485 -49.25 19.89 17.08
CA LYS A 485 -48.24 19.08 16.40
C LYS A 485 -48.16 17.63 16.88
N MET A 486 -48.81 17.26 18.00
CA MET A 486 -48.80 15.87 18.49
C MET A 486 -49.22 14.83 17.46
N PRO A 487 -50.21 15.05 16.56
CA PRO A 487 -50.53 14.08 15.50
C PRO A 487 -49.36 13.85 14.52
N GLU A 488 -48.63 14.91 14.15
CA GLU A 488 -47.44 14.84 13.30
C GLU A 488 -46.28 14.15 14.01
N TYR A 489 -46.07 14.45 15.30
CA TYR A 489 -45.05 13.80 16.11
C TYR A 489 -45.36 12.31 16.32
N VAL A 490 -46.61 11.92 16.59
CA VAL A 490 -47.01 10.51 16.68
C VAL A 490 -46.76 9.78 15.37
N GLN A 491 -47.16 10.36 14.22
CA GLN A 491 -46.89 9.76 12.91
C GLN A 491 -45.39 9.66 12.62
N THR A 492 -44.61 10.65 13.02
CA THR A 492 -43.15 10.67 12.87
C THR A 492 -42.49 9.60 13.75
N ILE A 493 -42.92 9.44 15.00
CA ILE A 493 -42.44 8.40 15.92
C ILE A 493 -42.78 7.00 15.37
N LEU A 494 -43.98 6.80 14.81
CA LEU A 494 -44.33 5.54 14.15
C LEU A 494 -43.44 5.27 12.93
N ASN A 495 -43.19 6.27 12.08
CA ASN A 495 -42.29 6.16 10.95
C ASN A 495 -40.84 5.86 11.37
N LEU A 496 -40.34 6.52 12.42
CA LEU A 496 -39.01 6.30 12.99
C LEU A 496 -38.87 4.91 13.64
N ARG A 497 -39.92 4.41 14.31
CA ARG A 497 -39.95 3.01 14.82
C ARG A 497 -39.87 1.99 13.68
N ILE A 498 -40.56 2.24 12.56
CA ILE A 498 -40.49 1.41 11.34
C ILE A 498 -39.09 1.50 10.68
N GLN A 499 -38.39 2.64 10.77
CA GLN A 499 -37.02 2.76 10.30
C GLN A 499 -36.04 2.04 11.25
N ALA A 500 -36.18 2.21 12.57
CA ALA A 500 -35.34 1.55 13.58
C ALA A 500 -35.43 0.02 13.51
N SER A 501 -36.61 -0.55 13.25
CA SER A 501 -36.75 -2.00 13.05
C SER A 501 -36.03 -2.54 11.80
N ARG A 502 -35.72 -1.67 10.82
CA ARG A 502 -34.85 -2.00 9.66
C ARG A 502 -33.36 -1.81 9.95
N ILE A 503 -32.99 -1.02 10.96
CA ILE A 503 -31.60 -0.91 11.41
C ILE A 503 -31.13 -2.22 12.04
N VAL A 504 -31.99 -2.96 12.77
CA VAL A 504 -31.57 -4.20 13.45
C VAL A 504 -31.03 -5.28 12.47
N PRO A 505 -31.71 -5.64 11.36
CA PRO A 505 -31.13 -6.49 10.32
C PRO A 505 -29.86 -5.91 9.69
N THR A 506 -29.82 -4.59 9.48
CA THR A 506 -28.67 -3.91 8.86
C THR A 506 -27.43 -3.96 9.77
N ARG A 507 -27.61 -3.81 11.08
CA ARG A 507 -26.53 -3.94 12.09
C ARG A 507 -26.00 -5.36 12.12
N LYS A 508 -26.89 -6.37 12.13
CA LYS A 508 -26.50 -7.79 12.05
C LYS A 508 -25.68 -8.10 10.78
N LEU A 509 -26.08 -7.56 9.62
CA LEU A 509 -25.32 -7.69 8.37
C LEU A 509 -23.94 -7.00 8.44
N ILE A 510 -23.84 -5.86 9.14
CA ILE A 510 -22.56 -5.18 9.38
C ILE A 510 -21.67 -6.02 10.30
N ASP A 511 -22.21 -6.54 11.40
CA ASP A 511 -21.47 -7.39 12.36
C ASP A 511 -20.99 -8.70 11.69
N GLU A 512 -21.82 -9.33 10.86
CA GLU A 512 -21.44 -10.46 9.99
C GLU A 512 -20.33 -10.08 9.00
N THR A 513 -20.44 -8.92 8.33
CA THR A 513 -19.41 -8.41 7.42
C THR A 513 -18.07 -8.10 8.14
N VAL A 514 -18.14 -7.65 9.39
CA VAL A 514 -16.96 -7.41 10.25
C VAL A 514 -16.30 -8.74 10.63
N GLN A 515 -17.07 -9.77 11.01
CA GLN A 515 -16.52 -11.10 11.26
C GLN A 515 -15.84 -11.69 10.03
N VAL A 516 -16.48 -11.64 8.85
CA VAL A 516 -15.89 -12.09 7.58
C VAL A 516 -14.59 -11.34 7.27
N LYS A 517 -14.50 -10.03 7.57
CA LYS A 517 -13.23 -9.27 7.45
C LYS A 517 -12.15 -9.72 8.44
N VAL A 518 -12.51 -10.06 9.68
CA VAL A 518 -11.56 -10.56 10.69
C VAL A 518 -11.03 -11.94 10.28
N GLU A 519 -11.90 -12.84 9.80
CA GLU A 519 -11.53 -14.16 9.29
C GLU A 519 -10.65 -14.06 8.04
N ALA A 520 -11.02 -13.23 7.06
CA ALA A 520 -10.21 -12.99 5.87
C ALA A 520 -8.83 -12.39 6.20
N LYS A 521 -8.74 -11.49 7.18
CA LYS A 521 -7.46 -10.97 7.68
C LYS A 521 -6.60 -12.07 8.29
N LYS A 522 -7.19 -12.96 9.10
CA LYS A 522 -6.49 -14.11 9.70
C LYS A 522 -6.03 -15.12 8.65
N GLN A 523 -6.82 -15.37 7.62
CA GLN A 523 -6.43 -16.19 6.47
C GLN A 523 -5.25 -15.57 5.71
N LEU A 524 -5.26 -14.25 5.46
CA LEU A 524 -4.17 -13.53 4.80
C LEU A 524 -2.88 -13.55 5.63
N GLU A 525 -2.97 -13.45 6.95
CA GLU A 525 -1.83 -13.57 7.87
C GLU A 525 -1.23 -14.99 7.85
N ASN A 526 -2.07 -16.03 7.85
CA ASN A 526 -1.62 -17.42 7.65
C ASN A 526 -0.97 -17.63 6.28
N GLN A 527 -1.54 -17.07 5.19
CA GLN A 527 -0.96 -17.16 3.85
C GLN A 527 0.41 -16.48 3.76
N LYS A 528 0.60 -15.32 4.41
CA LYS A 528 1.90 -14.66 4.51
C LYS A 528 2.94 -15.52 5.25
N TYR A 529 2.57 -16.18 6.34
CA TYR A 529 3.45 -17.09 7.06
C TYR A 529 3.89 -18.29 6.20
N ILE A 530 2.94 -18.91 5.48
CA ILE A 530 3.23 -20.01 4.55
C ILE A 530 4.14 -19.54 3.41
N TYR A 531 3.88 -18.36 2.83
CA TYR A 531 4.73 -17.77 1.80
C TYR A 531 6.17 -17.55 2.30
N GLN A 532 6.34 -16.94 3.48
CA GLN A 532 7.66 -16.72 4.08
C GLN A 532 8.40 -18.03 4.37
N SER A 533 7.69 -19.09 4.80
CA SER A 533 8.28 -20.42 4.97
C SER A 533 8.72 -21.03 3.63
N SER A 534 7.93 -20.85 2.56
CA SER A 534 8.28 -21.31 1.21
C SER A 534 9.47 -20.54 0.64
N GLU A 535 9.52 -19.23 0.83
CA GLU A 535 10.61 -18.33 0.42
C GLU A 535 11.93 -18.72 1.11
N GLN A 536 11.89 -19.06 2.41
CA GLN A 536 13.05 -19.59 3.13
C GLN A 536 13.49 -20.98 2.63
N GLU A 537 12.55 -21.89 2.33
CA GLU A 537 12.88 -23.21 1.81
C GLU A 537 13.47 -23.14 0.39
N GLU A 538 12.93 -22.25 -0.46
CA GLU A 538 13.41 -22.01 -1.82
C GLU A 538 14.78 -21.32 -1.80
N SER A 539 15.00 -20.33 -0.94
CA SER A 539 16.33 -19.74 -0.69
C SER A 539 17.35 -20.79 -0.24
N ALA A 540 16.98 -21.70 0.66
CA ALA A 540 17.85 -22.78 1.12
C ALA A 540 18.15 -23.83 0.02
N LYS A 541 17.22 -24.07 -0.92
CA LYS A 541 17.46 -24.88 -2.14
C LYS A 541 18.41 -24.15 -3.09
N THR A 542 18.22 -22.85 -3.29
CA THR A 542 19.09 -22.01 -4.12
C THR A 542 20.53 -21.99 -3.60
N GLN A 543 20.73 -21.85 -2.28
CA GLN A 543 22.06 -21.89 -1.68
C GLN A 543 22.74 -23.24 -1.94
N LYS A 544 22.06 -24.37 -1.69
CA LYS A 544 22.61 -25.71 -1.98
C LYS A 544 23.01 -25.90 -3.45
N LEU A 545 22.28 -25.29 -4.39
CA LEU A 545 22.64 -25.31 -5.81
C LEU A 545 23.87 -24.44 -6.13
N ILE A 546 24.10 -23.35 -5.39
CA ILE A 546 25.33 -22.56 -5.45
C ILE A 546 26.50 -23.39 -4.91
N ASP A 547 26.35 -24.01 -3.73
CA ASP A 547 27.38 -24.85 -3.10
C ASP A 547 27.81 -26.02 -4.02
N ILE A 548 26.83 -26.69 -4.64
CA ILE A 548 27.08 -27.77 -5.62
C ILE A 548 27.78 -27.25 -6.88
N LYS A 549 27.42 -26.06 -7.37
CA LYS A 549 28.06 -25.43 -8.53
C LYS A 549 29.53 -25.07 -8.24
N GLU A 550 29.83 -24.59 -7.04
CA GLU A 550 31.21 -24.33 -6.62
C GLU A 550 32.03 -25.61 -6.52
N LEU A 551 31.47 -26.68 -5.95
CA LEU A 551 32.12 -28.00 -5.89
C LEU A 551 32.38 -28.57 -7.30
N LEU A 552 31.42 -28.45 -8.22
CA LEU A 552 31.60 -28.85 -9.63
C LEU A 552 32.71 -28.02 -10.33
N ASN A 553 32.78 -26.72 -10.08
CA ASN A 553 33.87 -25.88 -10.60
C ASN A 553 35.24 -26.32 -10.05
N GLN A 554 35.35 -26.67 -8.77
CA GLN A 554 36.58 -27.22 -8.19
C GLN A 554 36.97 -28.55 -8.85
N GLN A 555 36.01 -29.46 -9.08
CA GLN A 555 36.24 -30.72 -9.79
C GLN A 555 36.68 -30.50 -11.24
N LEU A 556 36.07 -29.55 -11.97
CA LEU A 556 36.50 -29.19 -13.33
C LEU A 556 37.94 -28.66 -13.37
N ILE A 557 38.36 -27.86 -12.38
CA ILE A 557 39.74 -27.39 -12.24
C ILE A 557 40.71 -28.56 -11.98
N GLU A 558 40.33 -29.52 -11.14
CA GLU A 558 41.18 -30.71 -10.90
C GLU A 558 41.25 -31.63 -12.13
N ILE A 559 40.14 -31.83 -12.84
CA ILE A 559 40.10 -32.59 -14.10
C ILE A 559 41.00 -31.91 -15.15
N GLY A 560 40.97 -30.58 -15.27
CA GLY A 560 41.89 -29.81 -16.11
C GLY A 560 43.35 -30.12 -15.80
N ARG A 561 43.76 -29.98 -14.53
CA ARG A 561 45.13 -30.32 -14.08
C ARG A 561 45.52 -31.77 -14.37
N ARG A 562 44.59 -32.72 -14.29
CA ARG A 562 44.84 -34.13 -14.64
C ARG A 562 45.01 -34.33 -16.15
N ILE A 563 44.27 -33.59 -16.98
CA ILE A 563 44.47 -33.56 -18.43
C ILE A 563 45.86 -33.00 -18.74
N ASP A 564 46.23 -31.84 -18.17
CA ASP A 564 47.56 -31.24 -18.34
C ASP A 564 48.69 -32.22 -17.97
N GLN A 565 48.54 -32.97 -16.87
CA GLN A 565 49.49 -34.00 -16.44
C GLN A 565 49.59 -35.16 -17.44
N ILE A 566 48.45 -35.63 -17.97
CA ILE A 566 48.40 -36.72 -18.96
C ILE A 566 49.02 -36.26 -20.29
N GLU A 567 48.77 -35.03 -20.73
CA GLU A 567 49.37 -34.49 -21.96
C GLU A 567 50.89 -34.31 -21.82
N ASN A 568 51.38 -33.86 -20.66
CA ASN A 568 52.82 -33.82 -20.36
C ASN A 568 53.45 -35.23 -20.34
N GLN A 569 52.79 -36.23 -19.71
CA GLN A 569 53.27 -37.62 -19.74
C GLN A 569 53.27 -38.22 -21.16
N LYS A 570 52.27 -37.88 -21.98
CA LYS A 570 52.19 -38.26 -23.39
C LYS A 570 53.31 -37.62 -24.20
N PHE A 571 53.59 -36.33 -24.00
CA PHE A 571 54.70 -35.63 -24.65
C PHE A 571 56.06 -36.27 -24.30
N LEU A 572 56.30 -36.58 -23.02
CA LEU A 572 57.50 -37.29 -22.57
C LEU A 572 57.63 -38.68 -23.22
N LYS A 573 56.56 -39.49 -23.25
CA LYS A 573 56.58 -40.81 -23.89
C LYS A 573 56.76 -40.77 -25.41
N VAL A 574 56.27 -39.73 -26.08
CA VAL A 574 56.56 -39.50 -27.51
C VAL A 574 58.04 -39.17 -27.72
N LYS A 575 58.67 -38.40 -26.81
CA LYS A 575 60.12 -38.14 -26.85
C LYS A 575 60.93 -39.44 -26.65
N GLU A 576 60.58 -40.26 -25.66
CA GLU A 576 61.19 -41.58 -25.43
C GLU A 576 61.07 -42.50 -26.66
N LEU A 577 59.89 -42.55 -27.29
CA LEU A 577 59.67 -43.33 -28.51
C LEU A 577 60.57 -42.88 -29.67
N ASN A 578 60.72 -41.56 -29.89
CA ASN A 578 61.58 -41.03 -30.95
C ASN A 578 63.07 -41.34 -30.70
N GLU A 579 63.50 -41.37 -29.43
CA GLU A 579 64.86 -41.77 -29.04
C GLU A 579 65.10 -43.27 -29.25
N ILE A 580 64.12 -44.13 -28.93
CA ILE A 580 64.14 -45.56 -29.21
C ILE A 580 64.16 -45.83 -30.73
N GLU A 581 63.34 -45.13 -31.52
CA GLU A 581 63.31 -45.28 -32.99
C GLU A 581 64.66 -44.87 -33.63
N SER A 582 65.27 -43.79 -33.12
CA SER A 582 66.62 -43.35 -33.52
C SER A 582 67.68 -44.43 -33.24
N MET A 583 67.62 -45.07 -32.07
CA MET A 583 68.48 -46.21 -31.70
C MET A 583 68.23 -47.45 -32.58
N GLN A 584 66.96 -47.70 -32.96
CA GLN A 584 66.57 -48.80 -33.84
C GLN A 584 67.16 -48.64 -35.26
N ILE A 585 67.14 -47.41 -35.79
CA ILE A 585 67.72 -47.04 -37.10
C ILE A 585 69.24 -47.26 -37.11
N LEU A 586 69.94 -46.93 -36.02
CA LEU A 586 71.38 -47.18 -35.88
C LEU A 586 71.72 -48.68 -35.94
N LYS A 587 71.03 -49.52 -35.16
CA LYS A 587 71.21 -50.99 -35.21
C LYS A 587 70.93 -51.58 -36.59
N ASN A 588 69.90 -51.09 -37.28
CA ASN A 588 69.57 -51.59 -38.62
C ASN A 588 70.67 -51.27 -39.66
N ARG A 589 71.37 -50.13 -39.55
CA ARG A 589 72.56 -49.84 -40.39
C ARG A 589 73.72 -50.82 -40.13
N GLU A 590 73.93 -51.19 -38.87
CA GLU A 590 75.00 -52.12 -38.47
C GLU A 590 74.78 -53.53 -39.04
N ILE A 591 73.54 -54.03 -38.98
CA ILE A 591 73.14 -55.33 -39.57
C ILE A 591 73.31 -55.34 -41.10
N ILE A 592 72.99 -54.24 -41.79
CA ILE A 592 73.21 -54.11 -43.25
C ILE A 592 74.71 -54.22 -43.59
N GLY A 593 75.59 -53.61 -42.77
CA GLY A 593 77.04 -53.72 -42.94
C GLY A 593 77.60 -55.14 -42.76
N GLN A 594 77.02 -55.92 -41.84
CA GLN A 594 77.39 -57.33 -41.63
C GLN A 594 76.97 -58.21 -42.83
N ASN A 595 75.73 -58.05 -43.33
CA ASN A 595 75.24 -58.78 -44.48
C ASN A 595 76.02 -58.50 -45.77
N TYR A 596 76.56 -57.28 -45.94
CA TYR A 596 77.38 -56.94 -47.10
C TYR A 596 78.71 -57.72 -47.13
N ARG A 597 79.35 -57.96 -45.97
CA ARG A 597 80.58 -58.77 -45.87
C ARG A 597 80.33 -60.24 -46.24
N ALA A 598 79.28 -60.85 -45.67
CA ALA A 598 78.93 -62.25 -45.96
C ALA A 598 78.63 -62.52 -47.46
N GLY A 599 78.23 -61.48 -48.22
CA GLY A 599 78.04 -61.56 -49.67
C GLY A 599 79.34 -61.65 -50.47
N ILE A 600 80.47 -61.19 -49.93
CA ILE A 600 81.79 -61.21 -50.59
C ILE A 600 82.42 -62.60 -50.44
N ASP A 601 82.45 -63.13 -49.22
CA ASP A 601 83.03 -64.46 -48.90
C ASP A 601 82.39 -65.58 -49.75
N LEU A 602 81.10 -65.44 -50.04
CA LEU A 602 80.31 -66.39 -50.84
C LEU A 602 80.63 -66.34 -52.35
N GLN A 603 81.26 -65.26 -52.85
CA GLN A 603 81.78 -65.20 -54.23
C GLN A 603 83.15 -65.87 -54.38
N GLU A 604 84.04 -65.77 -53.38
CA GLU A 604 85.35 -66.43 -53.44
C GLU A 604 85.23 -67.95 -53.39
N LEU A 605 84.35 -68.47 -52.51
CA LEU A 605 84.02 -69.90 -52.43
C LEU A 605 83.56 -70.51 -53.76
N LYS A 606 82.82 -69.74 -54.59
CA LYS A 606 82.39 -70.21 -55.93
C LYS A 606 83.55 -70.34 -56.91
N LYS A 607 84.48 -69.38 -56.92
CA LYS A 607 85.68 -69.43 -57.78
C LYS A 607 86.61 -70.59 -57.43
N GLY A 608 86.65 -70.99 -56.16
CA GLY A 608 87.38 -72.20 -55.74
C GLY A 608 86.80 -73.48 -56.38
N LEU A 609 85.47 -73.63 -56.35
CA LEU A 609 84.77 -74.84 -56.78
C LEU A 609 84.93 -75.15 -58.28
N GLU A 610 84.84 -74.13 -59.14
CA GLU A 610 85.00 -74.28 -60.60
C GLU A 610 86.41 -74.77 -60.98
N LYS A 611 87.44 -74.31 -60.25
CA LYS A 611 88.83 -74.71 -60.50
C LYS A 611 89.05 -76.21 -60.24
N THR A 612 88.51 -76.72 -59.13
CA THR A 612 88.59 -78.14 -58.77
C THR A 612 87.83 -79.06 -59.74
N GLN A 613 86.76 -78.57 -60.40
CA GLN A 613 86.06 -79.36 -61.43
C GLN A 613 86.93 -79.60 -62.68
N ILE A 614 87.71 -78.61 -63.10
CA ILE A 614 88.56 -78.71 -64.31
C ILE A 614 89.73 -79.69 -64.09
N GLU A 615 90.31 -79.71 -62.89
CA GLU A 615 91.41 -80.62 -62.54
C GLU A 615 90.94 -82.10 -62.49
N ASN A 616 89.74 -82.34 -61.95
CA ASN A 616 89.13 -83.69 -61.93
C ASN A 616 88.83 -84.25 -63.33
N GLN A 617 88.42 -83.41 -64.29
CA GLN A 617 88.16 -83.88 -65.67
C GLN A 617 89.43 -84.42 -66.35
N LYS A 618 90.59 -83.78 -66.14
CA LYS A 618 91.87 -84.24 -66.71
C LYS A 618 92.30 -85.60 -66.14
N LEU A 619 92.08 -85.84 -64.85
CA LEU A 619 92.41 -87.11 -64.20
C LEU A 619 91.56 -88.28 -64.76
N VAL A 620 90.31 -88.03 -65.14
CA VAL A 620 89.41 -89.03 -65.73
C VAL A 620 89.82 -89.41 -67.17
N GLU A 621 90.41 -88.52 -67.96
CA GLU A 621 90.97 -88.89 -69.27
C GLU A 621 92.25 -89.73 -69.16
N GLN A 622 93.11 -89.43 -68.17
CA GLN A 622 94.33 -90.20 -67.91
C GLN A 622 93.98 -91.68 -67.64
N LEU A 623 93.07 -91.93 -66.69
CA LEU A 623 92.67 -93.28 -66.28
C LEU A 623 91.99 -94.09 -67.40
N LYS A 624 91.39 -93.44 -68.40
CA LYS A 624 90.82 -94.12 -69.58
C LYS A 624 91.88 -94.69 -70.53
N LYS A 625 93.07 -94.09 -70.60
CA LYS A 625 94.19 -94.63 -71.38
C LYS A 625 94.81 -95.85 -70.70
N ASP A 626 94.99 -95.78 -69.39
CA ASP A 626 95.58 -96.87 -68.61
C ASP A 626 94.69 -98.13 -68.64
N LEU A 627 93.36 -97.96 -68.64
CA LEU A 627 92.40 -99.06 -68.80
C LEU A 627 92.52 -99.79 -70.15
N PHE A 628 92.78 -99.07 -71.24
CA PHE A 628 92.95 -99.66 -72.58
C PHE A 628 94.19 -100.56 -72.64
N LEU A 629 95.30 -100.10 -72.06
CA LEU A 629 96.58 -100.84 -71.93
C LEU A 629 96.53 -102.05 -70.97
N LEU A 630 95.45 -102.18 -70.19
CA LEU A 630 95.17 -103.34 -69.35
C LEU A 630 94.34 -104.40 -70.09
N ASN A 631 93.29 -103.99 -70.82
CA ASN A 631 92.49 -104.92 -71.63
C ASN A 631 93.32 -105.65 -72.71
N GLU A 632 94.26 -104.95 -73.36
CA GLU A 632 95.15 -105.55 -74.38
C GLU A 632 96.05 -106.67 -73.79
N LYS A 633 96.32 -106.63 -72.48
CA LYS A 633 97.06 -107.69 -71.76
C LYS A 633 96.16 -108.80 -71.25
N GLU A 634 94.85 -108.56 -71.11
CA GLU A 634 93.88 -109.58 -70.71
C GLU A 634 93.64 -110.59 -71.84
N GLU A 635 93.62 -110.15 -73.11
CA GLU A 635 93.41 -111.04 -74.26
C GLU A 635 94.57 -112.06 -74.48
N ASP A 636 95.83 -111.68 -74.29
CA ASP A 636 96.97 -112.63 -74.36
C ASP A 636 96.91 -113.68 -73.23
N ILE A 637 96.44 -113.29 -72.04
CA ILE A 637 96.23 -114.22 -70.92
C ILE A 637 95.06 -115.18 -71.24
N LEU A 638 93.95 -114.69 -71.80
CA LEU A 638 92.80 -115.49 -72.23
C LEU A 638 93.15 -116.50 -73.34
N PHE A 639 94.03 -116.13 -74.28
CA PHE A 639 94.52 -117.06 -75.30
C PHE A 639 95.29 -118.24 -74.68
N ARG A 640 96.16 -117.97 -73.70
CA ARG A 640 96.94 -119.00 -73.00
C ARG A 640 96.07 -119.94 -72.16
N ILE A 641 95.00 -119.44 -71.54
CA ILE A 641 94.08 -120.25 -70.73
C ILE A 641 93.36 -121.33 -71.56
N LYS A 642 92.92 -121.01 -72.79
CA LYS A 642 92.31 -122.00 -73.70
C LYS A 642 93.23 -123.18 -74.00
N GLY A 643 94.54 -122.98 -74.03
CA GLY A 643 95.55 -124.04 -74.23
C GLY A 643 95.66 -125.06 -73.07
N PHE A 644 95.19 -124.71 -71.87
CA PHE A 644 95.24 -125.60 -70.70
C PHE A 644 93.93 -126.38 -70.47
N GLN A 645 92.77 -125.83 -70.81
CA GLN A 645 91.48 -126.46 -70.51
C GLN A 645 91.27 -127.78 -71.31
N SER A 646 91.61 -127.80 -72.60
CA SER A 646 91.47 -129.00 -73.46
C SER A 646 92.34 -130.20 -73.06
N ARG A 647 93.22 -130.06 -72.05
CA ARG A 647 94.03 -131.17 -71.51
C ARG A 647 93.43 -131.84 -70.28
N ILE A 648 92.35 -131.30 -69.71
CA ILE A 648 91.83 -131.70 -68.38
C ILE A 648 90.51 -132.50 -68.44
N GLU A 649 89.74 -132.40 -69.52
CA GLU A 649 88.37 -132.95 -69.55
C GLU A 649 88.25 -134.47 -69.72
N LEU A 650 89.16 -135.12 -70.46
CA LEU A 650 88.98 -136.54 -70.86
C LEU A 650 89.84 -137.56 -70.11
N GLU A 651 90.81 -137.16 -69.26
CA GLU A 651 91.45 -138.08 -68.31
C GLU A 651 90.47 -138.58 -67.22
N LYS A 652 89.27 -137.97 -67.10
CA LYS A 652 88.32 -138.21 -66.00
C LYS A 652 87.32 -139.36 -66.20
N ALA A 653 87.24 -139.96 -67.39
CA ALA A 653 86.21 -140.95 -67.73
C ALA A 653 86.73 -142.39 -67.90
N ALA A 654 88.05 -142.61 -67.84
CA ALA A 654 88.68 -143.87 -68.27
C ALA A 654 88.70 -145.00 -67.22
N GLN A 655 88.48 -144.69 -65.94
CA GLN A 655 88.57 -145.63 -64.81
C GLN A 655 87.60 -145.17 -63.68
N GLN A 656 86.86 -146.03 -62.98
CA GLN A 656 86.76 -147.48 -63.14
C GLN A 656 85.42 -148.07 -62.68
N GLU A 657 84.91 -149.01 -63.50
CA GLU A 657 84.49 -150.37 -63.15
C GLU A 657 84.26 -150.71 -61.65
N ALA A 658 82.99 -150.89 -61.26
CA ALA A 658 82.46 -151.95 -60.37
C ALA A 658 80.98 -151.63 -60.05
N ALA A 659 79.97 -152.43 -60.39
CA ALA A 659 79.88 -153.69 -61.14
C ALA A 659 78.69 -153.53 -62.14
N LYS A 660 78.66 -154.15 -63.34
CA LYS A 660 78.73 -155.59 -63.67
C LYS A 660 77.63 -156.39 -62.94
N GLU A 661 76.85 -157.25 -63.59
CA GLU A 661 76.78 -157.61 -65.01
C GLU A 661 75.35 -158.11 -65.33
N GLU A 662 75.12 -158.67 -66.53
CA GLU A 662 73.82 -159.16 -67.07
C GLU A 662 72.80 -158.07 -67.51
N ASP A 663 72.22 -158.13 -68.72
CA ASP A 663 72.70 -158.78 -69.95
C ASP A 663 72.06 -158.15 -71.20
N ASN A 664 72.73 -158.27 -72.37
CA ASN A 664 72.24 -158.01 -73.73
C ASN A 664 71.71 -156.58 -74.08
N ASN A 665 72.01 -155.97 -75.24
CA ASN A 665 72.67 -156.48 -76.45
C ASN A 665 73.22 -155.32 -77.34
N GLN A 666 74.31 -155.57 -78.09
CA GLN A 666 74.82 -154.82 -79.27
C GLN A 666 75.35 -153.35 -79.06
N ILE A 667 76.47 -152.85 -79.63
CA ILE A 667 77.65 -153.39 -80.36
C ILE A 667 78.81 -152.30 -80.34
N MET A 668 80.03 -152.55 -79.76
CA MET A 668 81.29 -151.69 -79.71
C MET A 668 81.31 -150.39 -78.82
N GLN A 669 82.37 -149.56 -78.53
CA GLN A 669 83.86 -149.59 -78.17
C GLN A 669 84.38 -148.13 -77.81
N SER A 670 85.59 -147.75 -77.32
CA SER A 670 86.62 -148.27 -76.36
C SER A 670 87.80 -147.24 -76.02
N GLN A 671 88.57 -147.42 -74.91
CA GLN A 671 90.01 -147.01 -74.62
C GLN A 671 90.55 -145.58 -74.14
N SER A 672 90.60 -145.35 -72.79
CA SER A 672 91.76 -144.90 -71.91
C SER A 672 92.65 -143.60 -72.06
N LYS A 673 93.29 -143.09 -70.95
CA LYS A 673 94.71 -142.50 -70.74
C LYS A 673 94.83 -141.29 -69.71
N LYS A 674 96.00 -140.74 -69.18
CA LYS A 674 97.23 -141.27 -68.47
C LYS A 674 98.38 -140.31 -67.81
N ARG A 675 98.27 -139.28 -66.89
CA ARG A 675 99.21 -138.92 -65.71
C ARG A 675 99.30 -137.46 -65.02
N LYS A 676 99.04 -137.38 -63.67
CA LYS A 676 99.76 -136.80 -62.44
C LYS A 676 100.15 -135.29 -62.10
N SER A 677 100.29 -134.95 -60.77
CA SER A 677 100.58 -133.60 -60.13
C SER A 677 101.25 -133.59 -58.68
N MET A 678 101.45 -132.41 -57.99
CA MET A 678 102.07 -132.17 -56.62
C MET A 678 101.60 -130.84 -55.87
N ALA A 679 101.89 -130.60 -54.56
CA ALA A 679 101.57 -129.35 -53.77
C ALA A 679 102.26 -129.12 -52.37
N SER A 680 102.31 -127.86 -51.80
CA SER A 680 102.03 -127.41 -50.37
C SER A 680 102.83 -126.21 -49.70
N ASN A 681 102.11 -125.31 -48.96
CA ASN A 681 102.49 -124.36 -47.82
C ASN A 681 103.56 -123.22 -47.96
N PRO A 682 103.74 -122.20 -47.03
CA PRO A 682 102.91 -121.66 -45.89
C PRO A 682 102.88 -120.08 -45.57
N LYS A 683 101.78 -119.58 -44.95
CA LYS A 683 101.60 -118.56 -43.81
C LYS A 683 101.89 -117.00 -43.79
N THR A 684 100.93 -116.26 -43.15
CA THR A 684 100.97 -115.02 -42.25
C THR A 684 101.11 -113.55 -42.77
N PRO A 685 100.72 -112.45 -42.03
CA PRO A 685 99.51 -112.19 -41.19
C PRO A 685 98.92 -110.71 -41.11
N ARG A 686 97.73 -110.55 -40.46
CA ARG A 686 97.10 -109.37 -39.76
C ARG A 686 96.25 -108.29 -40.51
N SER A 687 95.24 -107.75 -39.79
CA SER A 687 94.24 -106.69 -40.12
C SER A 687 93.70 -106.03 -38.81
N PRO A 688 92.89 -104.93 -38.82
CA PRO A 688 91.41 -105.06 -38.73
C PRO A 688 90.55 -103.87 -39.31
N THR A 689 89.23 -104.04 -39.45
CA THR A 689 88.10 -103.05 -39.30
C THR A 689 86.80 -103.57 -39.96
N LYS A 690 85.60 -103.28 -39.37
CA LYS A 690 84.29 -103.04 -40.06
C LYS A 690 83.01 -103.05 -39.16
N ASN A 691 82.12 -102.08 -39.39
CA ASN A 691 80.67 -102.14 -39.77
C ASN A 691 79.61 -102.93 -38.95
N GLU A 692 78.28 -102.82 -39.17
CA GLU A 692 77.46 -102.02 -40.15
C GLU A 692 76.46 -101.07 -39.43
N ASP A 693 75.11 -101.05 -39.44
CA ASP A 693 73.99 -101.77 -40.11
C ASP A 693 72.66 -100.95 -40.05
N GLN A 694 71.65 -101.34 -40.86
CA GLN A 694 70.18 -101.02 -40.88
C GLN A 694 69.69 -99.58 -41.20
N ASN A 695 68.80 -99.25 -42.17
CA ASN A 695 67.67 -99.87 -42.95
C ASN A 695 66.26 -99.46 -42.44
N PHE A 696 65.20 -99.19 -43.24
CA PHE A 696 65.00 -98.83 -44.69
C PHE A 696 63.50 -98.41 -44.95
N GLN A 697 63.14 -97.99 -46.19
CA GLN A 697 61.80 -98.00 -46.87
C GLN A 697 60.91 -96.72 -47.08
N LYS A 698 60.62 -96.48 -48.38
CA LYS A 698 59.31 -96.25 -49.07
C LYS A 698 58.57 -94.87 -49.21
N GLN A 699 58.53 -94.42 -50.47
CA GLN A 699 57.35 -94.16 -51.34
C GLN A 699 56.27 -93.07 -51.02
N ALA A 700 56.40 -91.95 -51.75
CA ALA A 700 55.48 -91.46 -52.82
C ALA A 700 54.00 -91.04 -52.59
N ALA A 701 53.68 -89.89 -53.24
CA ALA A 701 52.48 -89.61 -54.09
C ALA A 701 51.42 -88.58 -53.63
N ILE A 702 51.01 -87.74 -54.60
CA ILE A 702 49.68 -87.08 -54.77
C ILE A 702 49.25 -86.01 -53.73
N VAL A 703 48.51 -84.93 -54.03
CA VAL A 703 48.35 -83.96 -55.16
C VAL A 703 47.11 -83.08 -54.83
N LYS A 704 47.00 -81.84 -55.36
CA LYS A 704 45.83 -80.88 -55.21
C LYS A 704 45.67 -80.30 -53.78
N ARG A 705 45.12 -79.09 -53.58
CA ARG A 705 44.77 -77.97 -54.50
C ARG A 705 44.68 -76.63 -53.72
N ARG A 706 44.67 -75.53 -54.48
CA ARG A 706 43.77 -74.34 -54.41
C ARG A 706 42.99 -74.08 -53.09
N SER A 707 42.82 -72.84 -52.61
CA SER A 707 43.16 -71.53 -53.22
C SER A 707 42.69 -70.31 -52.40
N THR A 708 43.35 -69.16 -52.60
CA THR A 708 42.75 -67.79 -52.76
C THR A 708 41.94 -67.18 -51.59
N LEU A 709 41.79 -65.85 -51.42
CA LEU A 709 42.44 -64.62 -51.93
C LEU A 709 41.85 -63.44 -51.12
N LYS A 710 42.65 -62.39 -50.85
CA LYS A 710 42.20 -60.98 -50.76
C LYS A 710 41.15 -60.66 -49.65
N ASN A 711 40.86 -59.40 -49.31
CA ASN A 711 41.60 -58.14 -49.47
C ASN A 711 41.21 -57.16 -48.34
N LYS A 712 42.03 -56.12 -48.22
CA LYS A 712 41.67 -54.68 -48.18
C LYS A 712 40.16 -54.33 -48.10
N LYS A 713 39.77 -53.27 -47.39
CA LYS A 713 40.58 -52.07 -47.06
C LYS A 713 40.10 -51.39 -45.79
#